data_AF-A0AAW1R9M9-F1
#
_entry.id   AF-A0AAW1R9M9-F1
#
_cell.length_a   1.000
_cell.length_b   1.000
_cell.length_c   1.000
_cell.angle_alpha   90.00
_cell.angle_beta   90.00
_cell.angle_gamma   90.00
#
_symmetry.space_group_name_H-M   'P 1'
#
loop_
_entity.id
_entity.type
_entity.pdbx_description
1 polymer ?
#
loop_
_entity_poly.entity_id
_entity_poly.type
_entity_poly.pdbx_seq_one_letter_code
_entity_poly.pdbx_strand_id
1 'polypeptide(L)'
;MQSALLGEPPVLPDSGVSSRHPYRPLPRRANCWRSQPASVRVIRGRGVPPVYAFQSSPGQEQPHAEAPAPFNGAEPRDGSATSTIEMFVADGSRTLKAELSVAAAEMRALSSELLEARQGLRQSHTEVKLLRASLAERDRRLDATKSQLLAARVAAAEKDDALLKAYGQLTAACHERSDLRQQLIDTQGELTDTRMELQQWINEMHQLKDLHSGAAVKLGRAHISVTGSASLEVSRVQCEVLCQPGSELEARVTSLGTINPTLVRKSADGERWSDIWLQQGQSELIAMGDRIALRHAAPEEYIQFEPPGVVAMGVATLRQQATPRQHAEADFADAPPTKRAKPSQAPAACVPLDSSRTATAAPAAVDAPAQLPRMVLILCGPPGSGKSTFCQQLAALSASSWVRVNQDTAGKNGKKGTRAQCVAAAIKALQAGSCVLVDRCNFDVQQRADFVALAQQLGAQAHALVFKLPVALCAQRAQQRINHEGGVEGPRAAPLVYQISALAEKAGLPTRAEGLFSMMVCQSDAEDVLRKVAMEPERHSSKFPGMVVGEQCVLINDAYPKAKCHGLVIARDPELDGPDQLRTEHLALLQRMQDVGERWAAEQKAANPALEPFKLGFHAIPSMRQLHLHVISQDFESACLKHKKHWNSFTTAFFRPISAVREELEREGRLALDKAVAEQLLKADLRCHRCRAACKTMPALKAHTSACKVPLQS
;
A
#
# COMPACT_ATOMS: atom_id res chain seq x y z
N MET A 1 -11.81 -77.75 1.77
CA MET A 1 -10.81 -78.05 0.72
C MET A 1 -10.12 -76.72 0.43
N GLN A 2 -8.89 -76.49 0.92
CA GLN A 2 -7.59 -76.96 0.36
C GLN A 2 -7.37 -76.43 -1.07
N SER A 3 -6.23 -75.85 -1.47
CA SER A 3 -4.88 -75.61 -0.89
C SER A 3 -4.24 -74.47 -1.72
N ALA A 4 -3.71 -73.35 -1.20
CA ALA A 4 -2.48 -73.11 -0.43
C ALA A 4 -1.14 -73.32 -1.19
N LEU A 5 -0.23 -72.32 -1.03
CA LEU A 5 1.27 -72.28 -1.06
C LEU A 5 1.77 -70.94 -1.69
N LEU A 6 2.25 -69.95 -0.91
CA LEU A 6 3.64 -69.69 -0.39
C LEU A 6 4.66 -69.31 -1.50
N GLY A 7 5.50 -68.26 -1.41
CA GLY A 7 5.75 -67.17 -0.43
C GLY A 7 6.53 -66.00 -1.11
N GLU A 8 7.37 -65.12 -0.54
CA GLU A 8 7.89 -64.79 0.81
C GLU A 8 8.37 -63.28 0.88
N PRO A 9 8.68 -62.68 2.06
CA PRO A 9 9.10 -61.25 2.24
C PRO A 9 10.58 -61.10 2.72
N PRO A 10 11.01 -60.02 3.45
CA PRO A 10 11.20 -58.61 3.07
C PRO A 10 12.67 -58.10 3.24
N VAL A 11 13.02 -56.89 2.77
CA VAL A 11 14.31 -56.22 3.09
C VAL A 11 14.18 -54.69 3.26
N LEU A 12 14.70 -54.19 4.40
CA LEU A 12 15.24 -52.82 4.64
C LEU A 12 16.77 -52.99 4.80
N PRO A 13 17.66 -51.98 4.58
CA PRO A 13 17.53 -50.55 4.93
C PRO A 13 17.96 -49.63 3.73
N ASP A 14 18.49 -48.41 3.81
CA ASP A 14 18.98 -47.55 4.91
C ASP A 14 18.91 -46.03 4.56
N SER A 15 19.33 -45.22 5.52
CA SER A 15 19.58 -43.77 5.51
C SER A 15 20.90 -43.38 4.82
N GLY A 16 20.96 -42.19 4.20
CA GLY A 16 22.21 -41.71 3.58
C GLY A 16 22.10 -40.38 2.81
N VAL A 17 22.67 -39.31 3.38
CA VAL A 17 22.79 -37.97 2.80
C VAL A 17 23.68 -37.94 1.54
N SER A 18 23.27 -37.26 0.46
CA SER A 18 24.07 -36.22 -0.23
C SER A 18 23.46 -35.68 -1.54
N SER A 19 23.77 -34.41 -1.81
CA SER A 19 23.55 -33.67 -3.06
C SER A 19 23.95 -34.38 -4.36
N ARG A 20 23.23 -34.13 -5.46
CA ARG A 20 23.74 -33.45 -6.69
C ARG A 20 22.70 -33.38 -7.83
N HIS A 21 22.68 -32.25 -8.55
CA HIS A 21 22.11 -32.16 -9.90
C HIS A 21 22.85 -33.08 -10.89
N PRO A 22 22.15 -33.53 -11.94
CA PRO A 22 22.77 -33.72 -13.24
C PRO A 22 22.03 -32.94 -14.34
N TYR A 23 22.57 -31.79 -14.73
CA TYR A 23 22.40 -31.28 -16.09
C TYR A 23 23.57 -31.80 -16.92
N ARG A 24 23.29 -32.54 -18.01
CA ARG A 24 24.28 -32.78 -19.08
C ARG A 24 23.58 -32.73 -20.45
N PRO A 25 24.14 -32.06 -21.48
CA PRO A 25 23.39 -31.70 -22.68
C PRO A 25 23.75 -32.55 -23.92
N LEU A 26 23.13 -32.18 -25.07
CA LEU A 26 23.36 -32.56 -26.48
C LEU A 26 22.37 -33.59 -27.07
N PRO A 27 22.13 -33.60 -28.41
CA PRO A 27 22.85 -32.89 -29.47
C PRO A 27 22.00 -32.01 -30.43
N ARG A 28 22.71 -31.19 -31.22
CA ARG A 28 22.15 -30.49 -32.40
C ARG A 28 21.86 -31.47 -33.55
N ARG A 29 20.76 -31.26 -34.27
CA ARG A 29 20.64 -31.62 -35.70
C ARG A 29 19.83 -30.56 -36.45
N ALA A 30 20.20 -30.33 -37.71
CA ALA A 30 19.46 -29.52 -38.67
C ALA A 30 18.65 -30.44 -39.60
N ASN A 31 17.54 -29.96 -40.17
CA ASN A 31 17.38 -29.87 -41.62
C ASN A 31 16.09 -29.14 -42.07
N CYS A 32 16.22 -28.60 -43.29
CA CYS A 32 15.28 -27.84 -44.11
C CYS A 32 13.83 -28.33 -44.20
N TRP A 33 12.91 -27.42 -44.60
CA TRP A 33 12.06 -27.58 -45.80
C TRP A 33 11.75 -26.22 -46.45
N ARG A 34 11.53 -26.21 -47.78
CA ARG A 34 11.18 -25.02 -48.60
C ARG A 34 9.68 -24.95 -48.87
N SER A 35 9.15 -23.75 -49.11
CA SER A 35 8.19 -23.46 -50.20
C SER A 35 8.05 -21.94 -50.43
N GLN A 36 7.46 -21.54 -51.56
CA GLN A 36 7.54 -20.19 -52.17
C GLN A 36 6.47 -19.21 -51.62
N PRO A 37 6.47 -17.93 -52.07
CA PRO A 37 5.60 -17.66 -53.23
C PRO A 37 6.18 -16.71 -54.32
N ALA A 38 5.59 -16.85 -55.51
CA ALA A 38 5.26 -15.86 -56.55
C ALA A 38 6.26 -14.78 -57.03
N SER A 39 6.27 -14.60 -58.35
CA SER A 39 7.09 -13.69 -59.13
C SER A 39 6.46 -12.31 -59.38
N VAL A 40 7.28 -11.25 -59.36
CA VAL A 40 7.08 -10.03 -60.16
C VAL A 40 8.42 -9.60 -60.74
N ARG A 41 8.48 -9.34 -62.06
CA ARG A 41 9.66 -8.77 -62.74
C ARG A 41 9.60 -7.24 -62.71
N VAL A 42 10.70 -6.59 -62.33
CA VAL A 42 11.12 -5.28 -62.89
C VAL A 42 12.63 -5.32 -63.14
N ILE A 43 13.10 -4.54 -64.11
CA ILE A 43 14.35 -4.73 -64.87
C ILE A 43 15.58 -4.11 -64.16
N ARG A 44 16.77 -4.71 -64.39
CA ARG A 44 18.07 -4.26 -63.85
C ARG A 44 18.65 -3.02 -64.57
N GLY A 45 19.28 -2.13 -63.80
CA GLY A 45 20.35 -1.23 -64.25
C GLY A 45 21.67 -1.58 -63.53
N ARG A 46 22.80 -1.63 -64.27
CA ARG A 46 24.17 -1.97 -63.81
C ARG A 46 24.71 -0.89 -62.85
N GLY A 47 25.64 -1.09 -61.90
CA GLY A 47 26.45 -2.26 -61.54
C GLY A 47 27.96 -2.02 -61.69
N VAL A 48 28.68 -1.61 -60.62
CA VAL A 48 30.17 -1.58 -60.50
C VAL A 48 30.59 -1.90 -59.04
N PRO A 49 31.71 -2.61 -58.77
CA PRO A 49 32.07 -3.14 -57.43
C PRO A 49 33.03 -2.25 -56.58
N PRO A 50 33.34 -2.62 -55.32
CA PRO A 50 33.99 -1.75 -54.33
C PRO A 50 35.52 -1.93 -54.22
N VAL A 51 36.17 -0.99 -53.52
CA VAL A 51 37.59 -1.08 -53.11
C VAL A 51 37.70 -1.06 -51.57
N TYR A 52 38.69 -1.79 -51.07
CA TYR A 52 38.90 -2.15 -49.67
C TYR A 52 39.29 -0.97 -48.75
N ALA A 53 38.92 -1.09 -47.47
CA ALA A 53 39.57 -0.39 -46.38
C ALA A 53 40.84 -1.13 -45.93
N PHE A 54 41.88 -0.39 -45.55
CA PHE A 54 43.00 -0.94 -44.78
C PHE A 54 43.35 -0.01 -43.61
N GLN A 55 43.81 -0.61 -42.52
CA GLN A 55 44.07 0.06 -41.25
C GLN A 55 45.42 0.79 -41.26
N SER A 56 45.54 1.87 -40.49
CA SER A 56 46.80 2.57 -40.23
C SER A 56 47.13 2.56 -38.73
N SER A 57 48.36 2.17 -38.40
CA SER A 57 49.02 2.39 -37.11
C SER A 57 50.29 3.23 -37.34
N PRO A 58 50.82 3.92 -36.31
CA PRO A 58 51.56 5.17 -36.53
C PRO A 58 53.07 4.98 -36.76
N GLY A 59 53.64 5.87 -37.58
CA GLY A 59 55.09 6.07 -37.75
C GLY A 59 55.45 7.55 -37.55
N GLN A 60 56.64 7.81 -37.01
CA GLN A 60 57.18 9.16 -36.77
C GLN A 60 57.68 9.80 -38.07
N GLU A 61 57.67 11.13 -38.17
CA GLU A 61 58.61 11.84 -39.06
C GLU A 61 58.90 13.27 -38.61
N GLN A 62 60.11 13.75 -38.97
CA GLN A 62 60.70 15.03 -38.56
C GLN A 62 60.52 16.12 -39.66
N PRO A 63 60.76 17.41 -39.35
CA PRO A 63 60.52 18.49 -40.30
C PRO A 63 61.70 18.75 -41.24
N HIS A 64 61.42 18.95 -42.52
CA HIS A 64 62.32 19.64 -43.44
C HIS A 64 61.54 20.71 -44.24
N ALA A 65 62.22 21.84 -44.48
CA ALA A 65 61.69 22.98 -45.20
C ALA A 65 62.30 23.04 -46.60
N GLU A 66 61.52 23.48 -47.59
CA GLU A 66 62.07 24.07 -48.82
C GLU A 66 61.00 24.90 -49.56
N ALA A 67 61.46 25.94 -50.26
CA ALA A 67 60.64 26.81 -51.10
C ALA A 67 61.38 27.05 -52.43
N PRO A 68 60.70 27.14 -53.59
CA PRO A 68 61.33 27.57 -54.84
C PRO A 68 60.86 28.96 -55.33
N ALA A 69 61.66 29.51 -56.24
CA ALA A 69 61.72 30.92 -56.63
C ALA A 69 61.00 31.25 -57.97
N PRO A 70 60.93 32.53 -58.42
CA PRO A 70 60.20 32.94 -59.63
C PRO A 70 61.06 32.88 -60.90
N PHE A 71 60.43 33.01 -62.08
CA PHE A 71 61.11 33.03 -63.39
C PHE A 71 60.73 34.25 -64.24
N ASN A 72 61.68 34.72 -65.06
CA ASN A 72 61.67 36.01 -65.77
C ASN A 72 61.28 35.91 -67.26
N GLY A 73 60.91 37.07 -67.82
CA GLY A 73 61.08 37.44 -69.23
C GLY A 73 59.93 38.28 -69.80
N ALA A 74 60.08 39.11 -70.85
CA ALA A 74 61.24 39.84 -71.41
C ALA A 74 60.69 40.80 -72.50
N GLU A 75 61.20 42.03 -72.64
CA GLU A 75 60.84 42.93 -73.76
C GLU A 75 61.70 42.66 -75.01
N PRO A 76 61.29 43.16 -76.20
CA PRO A 76 62.19 44.09 -76.88
C PRO A 76 61.55 45.30 -77.64
N ARG A 77 62.28 46.42 -77.52
CA ARG A 77 62.45 47.61 -78.39
C ARG A 77 62.09 47.52 -79.90
N ASP A 78 61.64 48.63 -80.53
CA ASP A 78 62.46 49.74 -81.13
C ASP A 78 61.70 50.52 -82.25
N GLY A 79 62.15 51.76 -82.54
CA GLY A 79 62.07 52.36 -83.90
C GLY A 79 60.90 53.29 -84.28
N SER A 80 61.22 54.44 -84.89
CA SER A 80 60.26 55.44 -85.42
C SER A 80 60.44 55.68 -86.92
N ALA A 81 59.35 55.97 -87.69
CA ALA A 81 59.25 57.09 -88.66
C ALA A 81 58.05 57.00 -89.63
N THR A 82 57.67 58.16 -90.19
CA THR A 82 56.98 58.41 -91.50
C THR A 82 55.52 57.95 -91.73
N SER A 83 54.61 58.89 -91.46
CA SER A 83 53.68 59.56 -92.42
C SER A 83 52.74 58.78 -93.36
N THR A 84 51.49 59.27 -93.38
CA THR A 84 50.54 59.28 -94.51
C THR A 84 49.83 57.96 -94.86
N ILE A 85 48.65 57.77 -94.25
CA ILE A 85 47.34 57.73 -94.93
C ILE A 85 46.28 58.02 -93.84
N GLU A 86 45.76 59.25 -93.83
CA GLU A 86 44.54 59.57 -93.07
C GLU A 86 43.29 59.25 -93.91
N MET A 87 42.12 59.28 -93.26
CA MET A 87 40.79 59.19 -93.88
C MET A 87 40.45 57.86 -94.56
N PHE A 88 40.23 56.80 -93.76
CA PHE A 88 39.02 55.93 -93.85
C PHE A 88 38.93 54.87 -92.73
N VAL A 89 39.94 54.71 -91.88
CA VAL A 89 39.97 53.73 -90.76
C VAL A 89 39.48 54.33 -89.42
N ALA A 90 39.34 55.65 -89.32
CA ALA A 90 39.15 56.37 -88.06
C ALA A 90 37.84 56.06 -87.32
N ASP A 91 36.76 55.68 -88.03
CA ASP A 91 35.45 55.47 -87.41
C ASP A 91 35.31 54.03 -86.88
N GLY A 92 35.60 53.03 -87.72
CA GLY A 92 35.66 51.62 -87.32
C GLY A 92 36.70 51.33 -86.22
N SER A 93 37.81 52.08 -86.21
CA SER A 93 38.81 51.97 -85.13
C SER A 93 38.30 52.55 -83.79
N ARG A 94 37.40 53.54 -83.81
CA ARG A 94 36.81 54.11 -82.59
C ARG A 94 35.74 53.20 -82.01
N THR A 95 34.86 52.62 -82.83
CA THR A 95 33.85 51.65 -82.38
C THR A 95 34.49 50.39 -81.82
N LEU A 96 35.43 49.76 -82.54
CA LEU A 96 36.17 48.59 -82.03
C LEU A 96 36.90 48.88 -80.71
N LYS A 97 37.48 50.08 -80.56
CA LYS A 97 38.19 50.49 -79.34
C LYS A 97 37.23 50.77 -78.17
N ALA A 98 36.01 51.22 -78.45
CA ALA A 98 34.95 51.36 -77.45
C ALA A 98 34.41 49.98 -77.02
N GLU A 99 34.11 49.08 -77.95
CA GLU A 99 33.67 47.71 -77.67
C GLU A 99 34.72 46.93 -76.86
N LEU A 100 36.00 47.03 -77.25
CA LEU A 100 37.10 46.43 -76.49
C LEU A 100 37.22 47.02 -75.07
N SER A 101 36.92 48.31 -74.89
CA SER A 101 36.91 48.97 -73.58
C SER A 101 35.77 48.47 -72.69
N VAL A 102 34.58 48.23 -73.26
CA VAL A 102 33.42 47.64 -72.58
C VAL A 102 33.72 46.19 -72.19
N ALA A 103 34.16 45.35 -73.12
CA ALA A 103 34.53 43.97 -72.82
C ALA A 103 35.66 43.87 -71.77
N ALA A 104 36.63 44.79 -71.80
CA ALA A 104 37.67 44.88 -70.77
C ALA A 104 37.14 45.39 -69.40
N ALA A 105 36.04 46.14 -69.36
CA ALA A 105 35.36 46.49 -68.11
C ALA A 105 34.54 45.31 -67.56
N GLU A 106 33.80 44.60 -68.41
CA GLU A 106 33.05 43.38 -68.06
C GLU A 106 33.97 42.28 -67.53
N MET A 107 35.09 42.02 -68.20
CA MET A 107 36.10 41.07 -67.73
C MET A 107 36.70 41.45 -66.37
N ARG A 108 36.84 42.74 -66.07
CA ARG A 108 37.29 43.22 -64.75
C ARG A 108 36.21 43.04 -63.68
N ALA A 109 34.94 43.28 -64.01
CA ALA A 109 33.82 43.03 -63.11
C ALA A 109 33.70 41.53 -62.75
N LEU A 110 33.65 40.65 -63.77
CA LEU A 110 33.63 39.19 -63.60
C LEU A 110 34.83 38.66 -62.82
N SER A 111 36.02 39.24 -63.04
CA SER A 111 37.22 38.89 -62.25
C SER A 111 37.10 39.30 -60.78
N SER A 112 36.39 40.39 -60.47
CA SER A 112 36.13 40.83 -59.08
C SER A 112 35.13 39.89 -58.40
N GLU A 113 34.00 39.61 -59.06
CA GLU A 113 32.98 38.67 -58.57
C GLU A 113 33.57 37.27 -58.30
N LEU A 114 34.42 36.77 -59.21
CA LEU A 114 35.09 35.48 -59.03
C LEU A 114 36.10 35.49 -57.87
N LEU A 115 36.73 36.65 -57.58
CA LEU A 115 37.62 36.80 -56.42
C LEU A 115 36.81 36.78 -55.11
N GLU A 116 35.68 37.47 -55.05
CA GLU A 116 34.76 37.48 -53.91
C GLU A 116 34.17 36.10 -53.65
N ALA A 117 33.67 35.41 -54.69
CA ALA A 117 33.18 34.04 -54.60
C ALA A 117 34.28 33.08 -54.07
N ARG A 118 35.52 33.28 -54.50
CA ARG A 118 36.68 32.49 -54.04
C ARG A 118 37.09 32.81 -52.60
N GLN A 119 36.85 34.02 -52.10
CA GLN A 119 36.99 34.34 -50.67
C GLN A 119 35.87 33.70 -49.85
N GLY A 120 34.61 33.81 -50.27
CA GLY A 120 33.46 33.17 -49.60
C GLY A 120 33.60 31.65 -49.49
N LEU A 121 34.10 30.99 -50.55
CA LEU A 121 34.39 29.55 -50.52
C LEU A 121 35.49 29.18 -49.50
N ARG A 122 36.52 30.02 -49.34
CA ARG A 122 37.58 29.82 -48.32
C ARG A 122 37.05 29.99 -46.90
N GLN A 123 36.17 30.96 -46.67
CA GLN A 123 35.50 31.16 -45.37
C GLN A 123 34.63 29.94 -45.03
N SER A 124 33.75 29.52 -45.96
CA SER A 124 32.89 28.33 -45.80
C SER A 124 33.69 27.05 -45.56
N HIS A 125 34.81 26.85 -46.25
CA HIS A 125 35.71 25.70 -46.02
C HIS A 125 36.35 25.72 -44.63
N THR A 126 36.59 26.90 -44.07
CA THR A 126 37.15 27.08 -42.72
C THR A 126 36.08 26.79 -41.66
N GLU A 127 34.86 27.27 -41.87
CA GLU A 127 33.69 26.94 -41.03
C GLU A 127 33.41 25.43 -41.02
N VAL A 128 33.39 24.76 -42.18
CA VAL A 128 33.21 23.30 -42.28
C VAL A 128 34.31 22.53 -41.52
N LYS A 129 35.56 23.03 -41.51
CA LYS A 129 36.64 22.44 -40.70
C LYS A 129 36.36 22.58 -39.20
N LEU A 130 35.92 23.75 -38.74
CA LEU A 130 35.57 24.00 -37.33
C LEU A 130 34.37 23.15 -36.89
N LEU A 131 33.33 23.05 -37.73
CA LEU A 131 32.15 22.21 -37.47
C LEU A 131 32.52 20.72 -37.37
N ARG A 132 33.39 20.22 -38.26
CA ARG A 132 33.90 18.83 -38.18
C ARG A 132 34.68 18.57 -36.89
N ALA A 133 35.52 19.51 -36.45
CA ALA A 133 36.23 19.40 -35.18
C ALA A 133 35.26 19.40 -33.97
N SER A 134 34.23 20.26 -34.01
CA SER A 134 33.18 20.30 -32.98
C SER A 134 32.34 19.02 -32.94
N LEU A 135 32.05 18.42 -34.09
CA LEU A 135 31.32 17.15 -34.18
C LEU A 135 32.14 16.00 -33.58
N ALA A 136 33.42 15.87 -33.97
CA ALA A 136 34.31 14.84 -33.43
C ALA A 136 34.48 14.93 -31.91
N GLU A 137 34.49 16.14 -31.34
CA GLU A 137 34.52 16.35 -29.90
C GLU A 137 33.19 15.98 -29.22
N ARG A 138 32.04 16.23 -29.87
CA ARG A 138 30.73 15.75 -29.39
C ARG A 138 30.64 14.22 -29.40
N ASP A 139 31.14 13.57 -30.44
CA ASP A 139 31.14 12.11 -30.57
C ASP A 139 31.97 11.44 -29.46
N ARG A 140 33.16 11.96 -29.14
CA ARG A 140 33.97 11.50 -27.99
C ARG A 140 33.21 11.60 -26.67
N ARG A 141 32.51 12.72 -26.43
CA ARG A 141 31.70 12.92 -25.21
C ARG A 141 30.52 11.96 -25.15
N LEU A 142 29.88 11.71 -26.29
CA LEU A 142 28.80 10.75 -26.43
C LEU A 142 29.28 9.33 -26.07
N ASP A 143 30.43 8.90 -26.59
CA ASP A 143 30.99 7.56 -26.32
C ASP A 143 31.52 7.40 -24.88
N ALA A 144 32.09 8.46 -24.29
CA ALA A 144 32.40 8.49 -22.86
C ALA A 144 31.12 8.33 -22.01
N THR A 145 30.03 9.03 -22.38
CA THR A 145 28.74 8.95 -21.68
C THR A 145 28.09 7.57 -21.83
N LYS A 146 28.14 6.96 -23.03
CA LYS A 146 27.69 5.56 -23.25
C LYS A 146 28.45 4.58 -22.36
N SER A 147 29.78 4.75 -22.25
CA SER A 147 30.63 3.89 -21.44
C SER A 147 30.30 3.99 -19.94
N GLN A 148 30.08 5.21 -19.44
CA GLN A 148 29.61 5.45 -18.07
C GLN A 148 28.22 4.84 -17.82
N LEU A 149 27.29 4.98 -18.77
CA LEU A 149 25.96 4.39 -18.68
C LEU A 149 26.01 2.85 -18.67
N LEU A 150 26.90 2.24 -19.45
CA LEU A 150 27.09 0.79 -19.46
C LEU A 150 27.61 0.29 -18.11
N ALA A 151 28.62 0.95 -17.54
CA ALA A 151 29.15 0.65 -16.21
C ALA A 151 28.08 0.80 -15.12
N ALA A 152 27.28 1.88 -15.17
CA ALA A 152 26.17 2.10 -14.24
C ALA A 152 25.09 1.01 -14.35
N ARG A 153 24.81 0.49 -15.55
CA ARG A 153 23.88 -0.64 -15.75
C ARG A 153 24.39 -1.95 -15.18
N VAL A 154 25.69 -2.24 -15.28
CA VAL A 154 26.29 -3.43 -14.64
C VAL A 154 26.20 -3.32 -13.12
N ALA A 155 26.61 -2.19 -12.55
CA ALA A 155 26.54 -1.95 -11.11
C ALA A 155 25.08 -1.94 -10.56
N ALA A 156 24.09 -1.62 -11.39
CA ALA A 156 22.68 -1.76 -11.04
C ALA A 156 22.25 -3.24 -11.00
N ALA A 157 22.63 -4.04 -12.00
CA ALA A 157 22.31 -5.47 -12.04
C ALA A 157 22.95 -6.26 -10.88
N GLU A 158 24.17 -5.90 -10.48
CA GLU A 158 24.83 -6.48 -9.30
C GLU A 158 24.07 -6.16 -8.00
N LYS A 159 23.51 -4.95 -7.88
CA LYS A 159 22.67 -4.56 -6.74
C LYS A 159 21.32 -5.28 -6.74
N ASP A 160 20.71 -5.49 -7.91
CA ASP A 160 19.45 -6.22 -8.03
C ASP A 160 19.62 -7.69 -7.60
N ASP A 161 20.72 -8.36 -7.98
CA ASP A 161 21.04 -9.73 -7.52
C ASP A 161 21.29 -9.79 -5.99
N ALA A 162 22.03 -8.82 -5.44
CA ALA A 162 22.23 -8.70 -4.00
C ALA A 162 20.90 -8.49 -3.24
N LEU A 163 19.99 -7.67 -3.80
CA LEU A 163 18.66 -7.43 -3.24
C LEU A 163 17.77 -8.68 -3.33
N LEU A 164 17.85 -9.45 -4.42
CA LEU A 164 17.15 -10.74 -4.57
C LEU A 164 17.59 -11.74 -3.49
N LYS A 165 18.90 -11.83 -3.22
CA LYS A 165 19.47 -12.68 -2.17
C LYS A 165 19.02 -12.26 -0.78
N ALA A 166 19.05 -10.97 -0.47
CA ALA A 166 18.54 -10.43 0.79
C ALA A 166 17.03 -10.69 0.97
N TYR A 167 16.23 -10.58 -0.10
CA TYR A 167 14.80 -10.90 -0.07
C TYR A 167 14.53 -12.39 0.17
N GLY A 168 15.37 -13.27 -0.39
CA GLY A 168 15.35 -14.71 -0.10
C GLY A 168 15.61 -15.02 1.37
N GLN A 169 16.65 -14.40 1.96
CA GLN A 169 16.97 -14.53 3.39
C GLN A 169 15.83 -14.02 4.29
N LEU A 170 15.27 -12.85 3.98
CA LEU A 170 14.11 -12.30 4.72
C LEU A 170 12.90 -13.23 4.62
N THR A 171 12.67 -13.83 3.44
CA THR A 171 11.58 -14.78 3.21
C THR A 171 11.77 -16.06 4.03
N ALA A 172 12.99 -16.59 4.12
CA ALA A 172 13.31 -17.74 4.98
C ALA A 172 13.05 -17.41 6.46
N ALA A 173 13.57 -16.30 6.97
CA ALA A 173 13.35 -15.84 8.35
C ALA A 173 11.87 -15.59 8.67
N CYS A 174 11.05 -15.20 7.68
CA CYS A 174 9.61 -15.06 7.87
C CYS A 174 8.87 -16.40 8.03
N HIS A 175 9.33 -17.47 7.36
CA HIS A 175 8.79 -18.82 7.54
C HIS A 175 9.23 -19.38 8.90
N GLU A 176 10.52 -19.31 9.24
CA GLU A 176 11.04 -19.76 10.53
C GLU A 176 10.31 -19.10 11.72
N ARG A 177 10.06 -17.79 11.65
CA ARG A 177 9.26 -17.08 12.66
C ARG A 177 7.78 -17.51 12.69
N SER A 178 7.23 -17.98 11.56
CA SER A 178 5.88 -18.54 11.51
C SER A 178 5.84 -19.92 12.18
N ASP A 179 6.85 -20.75 11.96
CA ASP A 179 6.96 -22.09 12.53
C ASP A 179 7.17 -22.02 14.05
N LEU A 180 8.08 -21.16 14.53
CA LEU A 180 8.25 -20.84 15.95
C LEU A 180 6.96 -20.32 16.60
N ARG A 181 6.14 -19.56 15.86
CA ARG A 181 4.85 -19.08 16.36
C ARG A 181 3.82 -20.21 16.45
N GLN A 182 3.85 -21.19 15.54
CA GLN A 182 2.97 -22.35 15.63
C GLN A 182 3.37 -23.22 16.84
N GLN A 183 4.66 -23.50 17.01
CA GLN A 183 5.19 -24.21 18.20
C GLN A 183 4.79 -23.52 19.52
N LEU A 184 4.78 -22.18 19.56
CA LEU A 184 4.32 -21.43 20.74
C LEU A 184 2.81 -21.57 20.99
N ILE A 185 2.00 -21.73 19.94
CA ILE A 185 0.55 -21.98 20.08
C ILE A 185 0.31 -23.41 20.56
N ASP A 186 1.04 -24.38 20.01
CA ASP A 186 0.90 -25.80 20.35
C ASP A 186 1.29 -26.04 21.82
N THR A 187 2.44 -25.51 22.26
CA THR A 187 2.88 -25.56 23.67
C THR A 187 1.96 -24.78 24.63
N GLN A 188 1.29 -23.72 24.18
CA GLN A 188 0.24 -23.06 24.97
C GLN A 188 -1.04 -23.92 25.10
N GLY A 189 -1.32 -24.76 24.10
CA GLY A 189 -2.36 -25.79 24.17
C GLY A 189 -2.03 -26.83 25.24
N GLU A 190 -0.86 -27.46 25.15
CA GLU A 190 -0.36 -28.45 26.13
C GLU A 190 -0.36 -27.90 27.57
N LEU A 191 0.05 -26.63 27.77
CA LEU A 191 0.02 -25.97 29.08
C LEU A 191 -1.41 -25.71 29.59
N THR A 192 -2.39 -25.61 28.69
CA THR A 192 -3.81 -25.44 29.04
C THR A 192 -4.44 -26.78 29.41
N ASP A 193 -4.13 -27.84 28.65
CA ASP A 193 -4.62 -29.20 28.91
C ASP A 193 -4.08 -29.73 30.24
N THR A 194 -2.77 -29.63 30.48
CA THR A 194 -2.14 -30.00 31.78
C THR A 194 -2.71 -29.19 32.95
N ARG A 195 -3.08 -27.91 32.73
CA ARG A 195 -3.78 -27.11 33.75
C ARG A 195 -5.20 -27.63 34.03
N MET A 196 -5.92 -28.13 33.01
CA MET A 196 -7.23 -28.75 33.21
C MET A 196 -7.12 -30.08 33.97
N GLU A 197 -6.13 -30.91 33.65
CA GLU A 197 -5.83 -32.15 34.38
C GLU A 197 -5.52 -31.87 35.86
N LEU A 198 -4.65 -30.91 36.16
CA LEU A 198 -4.35 -30.49 37.54
C LEU A 198 -5.58 -29.97 38.27
N GLN A 199 -6.47 -29.23 37.59
CA GLN A 199 -7.72 -28.75 38.18
C GLN A 199 -8.70 -29.90 38.46
N GLN A 200 -8.73 -30.94 37.61
CA GLN A 200 -9.49 -32.15 37.87
C GLN A 200 -8.95 -32.90 39.10
N TRP A 201 -7.63 -33.10 39.19
CA TRP A 201 -6.99 -33.72 40.36
C TRP A 201 -7.29 -32.98 41.66
N ILE A 202 -7.28 -31.65 41.66
CA ILE A 202 -7.68 -30.83 42.82
C ILE A 202 -9.13 -31.14 43.24
N ASN A 203 -10.05 -31.26 42.29
CA ASN A 203 -11.45 -31.56 42.56
C ASN A 203 -11.62 -32.99 43.10
N GLU A 204 -10.89 -33.97 42.56
CA GLU A 204 -10.88 -35.36 43.05
C GLU A 204 -10.29 -35.45 44.46
N MET A 205 -9.21 -34.73 44.76
CA MET A 205 -8.67 -34.64 46.12
C MET A 205 -9.65 -33.97 47.10
N HIS A 206 -10.42 -32.98 46.67
CA HIS A 206 -11.50 -32.40 47.48
C HIS A 206 -12.60 -33.42 47.75
N GLN A 207 -13.07 -34.16 46.74
CA GLN A 207 -14.08 -35.22 46.92
C GLN A 207 -13.58 -36.31 47.89
N LEU A 208 -12.33 -36.75 47.77
CA LEU A 208 -11.73 -37.73 48.70
C LEU A 208 -11.63 -37.19 50.13
N LYS A 209 -11.38 -35.90 50.31
CA LYS A 209 -11.36 -35.22 51.61
C LYS A 209 -12.76 -35.10 52.21
N ASP A 210 -13.78 -34.85 51.39
CA ASP A 210 -15.19 -34.81 51.79
C ASP A 210 -15.71 -36.21 52.17
N LEU A 211 -15.19 -37.29 51.56
CA LEU A 211 -15.47 -38.67 52.01
C LEU A 211 -14.76 -39.06 53.32
N HIS A 212 -13.58 -38.49 53.62
CA HIS A 212 -12.79 -38.83 54.81
C HIS A 212 -13.01 -37.91 56.02
N SER A 213 -13.71 -36.79 55.84
CA SER A 213 -14.12 -35.93 56.95
C SER A 213 -15.63 -35.98 57.12
N GLY A 214 -16.09 -36.56 58.25
CA GLY A 214 -17.49 -36.54 58.66
C GLY A 214 -17.92 -35.13 59.07
N ALA A 215 -18.04 -34.23 58.09
CA ALA A 215 -18.19 -32.80 58.31
C ALA A 215 -19.61 -32.45 58.77
N ALA A 216 -19.70 -31.69 59.86
CA ALA A 216 -20.95 -31.21 60.43
C ALA A 216 -21.77 -30.41 59.40
N VAL A 217 -23.06 -30.74 59.28
CA VAL A 217 -23.95 -30.07 58.32
C VAL A 217 -24.43 -28.76 58.93
N LYS A 218 -24.25 -27.66 58.18
CA LYS A 218 -24.73 -26.33 58.56
C LYS A 218 -26.23 -26.23 58.32
N LEU A 219 -27.01 -26.21 59.40
CA LEU A 219 -28.48 -26.17 59.32
C LEU A 219 -29.06 -24.76 59.20
N GLY A 220 -28.35 -23.73 59.69
CA GLY A 220 -28.80 -22.34 59.58
C GLY A 220 -28.09 -21.37 60.51
N ARG A 221 -28.68 -20.18 60.68
CA ARG A 221 -28.37 -19.25 61.77
C ARG A 221 -29.30 -19.55 62.94
N ALA A 222 -28.78 -19.49 64.17
CA ALA A 222 -29.56 -19.76 65.38
C ALA A 222 -30.66 -18.71 65.59
N HIS A 223 -31.77 -19.11 66.20
CA HIS A 223 -32.70 -18.16 66.79
C HIS A 223 -32.09 -17.66 68.10
N ILE A 224 -31.88 -16.35 68.22
CA ILE A 224 -31.22 -15.72 69.36
C ILE A 224 -32.28 -14.98 70.17
N SER A 225 -32.61 -15.52 71.35
CA SER A 225 -33.35 -14.80 72.38
C SER A 225 -32.36 -13.96 73.19
N VAL A 226 -32.57 -12.64 73.18
CA VAL A 226 -31.81 -11.68 73.99
C VAL A 226 -32.68 -11.30 75.18
N THR A 227 -32.23 -11.64 76.38
CA THR A 227 -32.82 -11.19 77.65
C THR A 227 -31.92 -10.12 78.23
N GLY A 228 -32.46 -8.92 78.49
CA GLY A 228 -31.68 -7.75 78.91
C GLY A 228 -32.00 -6.50 78.10
N SER A 229 -31.28 -5.39 78.35
CA SER A 229 -31.42 -4.18 77.55
C SER A 229 -30.95 -4.40 76.11
N ALA A 230 -31.51 -3.64 75.16
CA ALA A 230 -31.25 -3.81 73.73
C ALA A 230 -29.83 -3.39 73.26
N SER A 231 -28.89 -3.25 74.18
CA SER A 231 -27.53 -2.67 73.99
C SER A 231 -26.41 -3.71 73.86
N LEU A 232 -26.71 -5.01 73.88
CA LEU A 232 -25.74 -6.07 73.58
C LEU A 232 -25.26 -5.94 72.11
N GLU A 233 -24.04 -5.43 71.88
CA GLU A 233 -23.42 -5.31 70.55
C GLU A 233 -23.09 -6.69 69.94
N VAL A 234 -24.11 -7.38 69.38
CA VAL A 234 -23.94 -8.68 68.69
C VAL A 234 -23.08 -8.57 67.42
N SER A 235 -22.81 -7.34 66.93
CA SER A 235 -22.05 -7.05 65.70
C SER A 235 -20.60 -7.58 65.67
N ARG A 236 -20.03 -7.98 66.82
CA ARG A 236 -18.65 -8.48 66.93
C ARG A 236 -18.51 -10.00 66.88
N VAL A 237 -19.60 -10.75 66.75
CA VAL A 237 -19.59 -12.22 66.72
C VAL A 237 -20.63 -12.77 65.74
N GLN A 238 -20.28 -13.83 65.02
CA GLN A 238 -21.18 -14.58 64.13
C GLN A 238 -21.52 -15.92 64.77
N CYS A 239 -22.81 -16.26 64.83
CA CYS A 239 -23.29 -17.52 65.42
C CYS A 239 -23.95 -18.41 64.35
N GLU A 240 -23.60 -19.69 64.30
CA GLU A 240 -24.10 -20.67 63.31
C GLU A 240 -24.49 -21.98 63.98
N VAL A 241 -25.59 -22.63 63.56
CA VAL A 241 -26.00 -23.95 64.09
C VAL A 241 -25.44 -25.07 63.22
N LEU A 242 -24.83 -26.05 63.88
CA LEU A 242 -24.24 -27.24 63.30
C LEU A 242 -24.94 -28.48 63.86
N CYS A 243 -25.11 -29.49 63.03
CA CYS A 243 -25.46 -30.84 63.47
C CYS A 243 -24.33 -31.78 63.07
N GLN A 244 -23.76 -32.47 64.05
CA GLN A 244 -22.80 -33.55 63.82
C GLN A 244 -23.57 -34.87 63.62
N PRO A 245 -23.11 -35.80 62.75
CA PRO A 245 -23.82 -37.05 62.51
C PRO A 245 -23.80 -37.97 63.75
N GLY A 246 -24.94 -38.07 64.46
CA GLY A 246 -25.13 -38.97 65.60
C GLY A 246 -25.04 -38.34 66.99
N SER A 247 -24.97 -37.01 67.11
CA SER A 247 -24.93 -36.28 68.38
C SER A 247 -25.91 -35.10 68.41
N GLU A 248 -25.98 -34.41 69.56
CA GLU A 248 -26.86 -33.26 69.78
C GLU A 248 -26.49 -32.04 68.90
N LEU A 249 -27.43 -31.09 68.80
CA LEU A 249 -27.21 -29.83 68.08
C LEU A 249 -26.20 -28.94 68.83
N GLU A 250 -25.32 -28.27 68.09
CA GLU A 250 -24.31 -27.36 68.63
C GLU A 250 -24.34 -26.00 67.90
N ALA A 251 -24.05 -24.93 68.63
CA ALA A 251 -23.84 -23.59 68.09
C ALA A 251 -22.35 -23.28 68.02
N ARG A 252 -21.88 -22.76 66.89
CA ARG A 252 -20.52 -22.23 66.72
C ARG A 252 -20.54 -20.71 66.77
N VAL A 253 -19.73 -20.12 67.64
CA VAL A 253 -19.59 -18.67 67.80
C VAL A 253 -18.22 -18.22 67.33
N THR A 254 -18.17 -17.38 66.31
CA THR A 254 -16.95 -16.91 65.62
C THR A 254 -16.73 -15.42 65.84
N SER A 255 -15.54 -15.03 66.30
CA SER A 255 -15.19 -13.61 66.52
C SER A 255 -15.00 -12.85 65.20
N LEU A 256 -15.74 -11.76 65.02
CA LEU A 256 -15.63 -10.85 63.86
C LEU A 256 -14.81 -9.58 64.16
N GLY A 257 -14.41 -9.35 65.42
CA GLY A 257 -13.65 -8.18 65.83
C GLY A 257 -12.29 -8.06 65.13
N THR A 258 -11.91 -6.86 64.70
CA THR A 258 -10.79 -6.62 63.77
C THR A 258 -9.44 -6.27 64.41
N ILE A 259 -9.39 -5.96 65.71
CA ILE A 259 -8.17 -5.42 66.37
C ILE A 259 -7.91 -6.03 67.77
N ASN A 260 -8.94 -6.31 68.57
CA ASN A 260 -8.80 -6.87 69.92
C ASN A 260 -9.55 -8.21 70.01
N PRO A 261 -9.06 -9.20 70.79
CA PRO A 261 -9.77 -10.45 71.02
C PRO A 261 -11.12 -10.20 71.70
N THR A 262 -12.15 -10.87 71.20
CA THR A 262 -13.51 -10.80 71.72
C THR A 262 -13.62 -11.75 72.91
N LEU A 263 -13.83 -11.22 74.11
CA LEU A 263 -14.21 -12.04 75.27
C LEU A 263 -15.69 -12.43 75.14
N VAL A 264 -15.92 -13.73 75.08
CA VAL A 264 -17.22 -14.38 75.17
C VAL A 264 -17.25 -15.11 76.51
N ARG A 265 -18.29 -14.87 77.31
CA ARG A 265 -18.55 -15.65 78.53
C ARG A 265 -19.53 -16.76 78.21
N LYS A 266 -19.33 -17.95 78.77
CA LYS A 266 -20.20 -19.12 78.59
C LYS A 266 -20.70 -19.62 79.95
N SER A 267 -21.97 -19.99 80.05
CA SER A 267 -22.55 -20.66 81.22
C SER A 267 -23.61 -21.68 80.79
N ALA A 268 -23.61 -22.86 81.41
CA ALA A 268 -24.59 -23.91 81.16
C ALA A 268 -25.80 -23.84 82.12
N ASP A 269 -25.62 -23.30 83.32
CA ASP A 269 -26.63 -23.17 84.37
C ASP A 269 -27.15 -21.73 84.55
N GLY A 270 -26.42 -20.73 84.03
CA GLY A 270 -26.67 -19.30 84.21
C GLY A 270 -26.09 -18.72 85.50
N GLU A 271 -25.56 -19.55 86.40
CA GLU A 271 -24.98 -19.13 87.68
C GLU A 271 -23.45 -19.11 87.64
N ARG A 272 -22.83 -20.07 86.94
CA ARG A 272 -21.37 -20.21 86.83
C ARG A 272 -20.90 -19.88 85.43
N TRP A 273 -20.06 -18.86 85.32
CA TRP A 273 -19.60 -18.30 84.05
C TRP A 273 -18.11 -18.54 83.84
N SER A 274 -17.73 -18.91 82.61
CA SER A 274 -16.34 -19.08 82.17
C SER A 274 -15.99 -18.08 81.07
N ASP A 275 -14.81 -17.47 81.17
CA ASP A 275 -14.35 -16.38 80.28
C ASP A 275 -13.44 -16.94 79.16
N ILE A 276 -13.88 -16.84 77.90
CA ILE A 276 -13.19 -17.36 76.70
C ILE A 276 -12.80 -16.20 75.77
N TRP A 277 -11.51 -16.08 75.45
CA TRP A 277 -11.00 -15.01 74.57
C TRP A 277 -10.75 -15.52 73.14
N LEU A 278 -11.50 -14.99 72.18
CA LEU A 278 -11.43 -15.40 70.76
C LEU A 278 -10.79 -14.33 69.88
N GLN A 279 -9.67 -14.66 69.24
CA GLN A 279 -9.04 -13.82 68.21
C GLN A 279 -9.91 -13.76 66.94
N GLN A 280 -9.63 -12.81 66.04
CA GLN A 280 -10.39 -12.64 64.80
C GLN A 280 -10.45 -13.95 63.99
N GLY A 281 -11.66 -14.39 63.62
CA GLY A 281 -11.90 -15.63 62.88
C GLY A 281 -11.82 -16.92 63.71
N GLN A 282 -11.34 -16.89 64.96
CA GLN A 282 -11.44 -18.04 65.86
C GLN A 282 -12.89 -18.28 66.27
N SER A 283 -13.20 -19.56 66.49
CA SER A 283 -14.57 -20.04 66.75
C SER A 283 -14.59 -21.05 67.88
N GLU A 284 -15.61 -20.97 68.73
CA GLU A 284 -15.85 -21.89 69.85
C GLU A 284 -17.17 -22.65 69.65
N LEU A 285 -17.28 -23.88 70.18
CA LEU A 285 -18.50 -24.69 70.16
C LEU A 285 -19.26 -24.60 71.49
N ILE A 286 -20.58 -24.50 71.37
CA ILE A 286 -21.52 -24.18 72.45
C ILE A 286 -22.72 -25.13 72.34
N ALA A 287 -23.13 -25.74 73.44
CA ALA A 287 -24.26 -26.68 73.43
C ALA A 287 -25.59 -25.91 73.38
N MET A 288 -26.64 -26.53 72.86
CA MET A 288 -27.98 -25.92 72.91
C MET A 288 -28.44 -25.78 74.36
N GLY A 289 -29.04 -24.63 74.70
CA GLY A 289 -29.41 -24.26 76.06
C GLY A 289 -28.35 -23.45 76.82
N ASP A 290 -27.06 -23.53 76.46
CA ASP A 290 -26.01 -22.68 77.03
C ASP A 290 -26.31 -21.19 76.78
N ARG A 291 -25.90 -20.36 77.74
CA ARG A 291 -26.01 -18.90 77.71
C ARG A 291 -24.65 -18.27 77.43
N ILE A 292 -24.64 -17.20 76.62
CA ILE A 292 -23.44 -16.40 76.38
C ILE A 292 -23.65 -14.91 76.65
N ALA A 293 -22.60 -14.26 77.14
CA ALA A 293 -22.55 -12.82 77.36
C ALA A 293 -21.27 -12.22 76.79
N LEU A 294 -21.34 -10.96 76.32
CA LEU A 294 -20.19 -10.23 75.80
C LEU A 294 -19.60 -9.31 76.87
N ARG A 295 -18.31 -9.01 76.75
CA ARG A 295 -17.57 -8.15 77.70
C ARG A 295 -18.33 -6.86 78.00
N HIS A 296 -18.67 -6.67 79.29
CA HIS A 296 -19.46 -5.56 79.88
C HIS A 296 -20.99 -5.71 79.95
N ALA A 297 -21.58 -6.80 79.45
CA ALA A 297 -22.96 -7.14 79.79
C ALA A 297 -23.11 -7.52 81.28
N ALA A 298 -24.23 -7.18 81.91
CA ALA A 298 -24.54 -7.61 83.27
C ALA A 298 -24.88 -9.12 83.31
N PRO A 299 -24.79 -9.82 84.46
CA PRO A 299 -25.10 -11.26 84.55
C PRO A 299 -26.51 -11.63 84.06
N GLU A 300 -27.46 -10.73 84.25
CA GLU A 300 -28.85 -10.78 83.78
C GLU A 300 -29.04 -10.46 82.28
N GLU A 301 -27.98 -10.04 81.58
CA GLU A 301 -27.99 -9.70 80.15
C GLU A 301 -27.21 -10.72 79.30
N TYR A 302 -27.92 -11.63 78.65
CA TYR A 302 -27.32 -12.72 77.88
C TYR A 302 -28.13 -13.11 76.63
N ILE A 303 -27.43 -13.79 75.73
CA ILE A 303 -27.98 -14.52 74.57
C ILE A 303 -28.15 -15.98 74.98
N GLN A 304 -29.33 -16.57 74.74
CA GLN A 304 -29.55 -18.01 74.88
C GLN A 304 -29.79 -18.64 73.50
N PHE A 305 -29.28 -19.86 73.31
CA PHE A 305 -29.48 -20.64 72.08
C PHE A 305 -30.57 -21.69 72.26
N GLU A 306 -31.68 -21.52 71.55
CA GLU A 306 -32.82 -22.44 71.57
C GLU A 306 -32.84 -23.32 70.29
N PRO A 307 -33.24 -24.60 70.39
CA PRO A 307 -33.38 -25.48 69.23
C PRO A 307 -34.53 -25.00 68.32
N PRO A 308 -34.38 -25.07 66.98
CA PRO A 308 -35.43 -24.66 66.06
C PRO A 308 -36.67 -25.55 66.19
N GLY A 309 -37.85 -24.94 66.30
CA GLY A 309 -39.11 -25.65 66.47
C GLY A 309 -39.39 -26.67 65.36
N VAL A 310 -39.70 -27.91 65.75
CA VAL A 310 -39.86 -29.03 64.84
C VAL A 310 -41.09 -28.85 63.94
N VAL A 311 -40.87 -28.69 62.64
CA VAL A 311 -41.92 -28.82 61.61
C VAL A 311 -41.59 -30.04 60.76
N ALA A 312 -42.55 -30.97 60.64
CA ALA A 312 -42.32 -32.27 60.02
C ALA A 312 -41.97 -32.17 58.53
N MET A 313 -40.85 -32.80 58.13
CA MET A 313 -40.38 -32.85 56.74
C MET A 313 -41.24 -33.81 55.89
N GLY A 314 -42.15 -33.24 55.11
CA GLY A 314 -42.80 -33.91 53.98
C GLY A 314 -41.94 -33.88 52.72
N VAL A 315 -41.89 -35.00 51.98
CA VAL A 315 -41.00 -35.20 50.83
C VAL A 315 -41.41 -34.37 49.60
N ALA A 316 -40.49 -33.58 49.02
CA ALA A 316 -40.62 -33.06 47.65
C ALA A 316 -39.29 -32.75 46.93
N THR A 317 -38.87 -33.68 46.06
CA THR A 317 -38.18 -33.47 44.77
C THR A 317 -36.87 -32.65 44.65
N LEU A 318 -35.81 -33.35 44.23
CA LEU A 318 -34.72 -32.80 43.41
C LEU A 318 -34.91 -33.23 41.96
N ARG A 319 -35.34 -32.31 41.08
CA ARG A 319 -35.25 -32.45 39.62
C ARG A 319 -34.50 -31.25 39.07
N GLN A 320 -33.26 -31.46 38.63
CA GLN A 320 -32.53 -30.44 37.89
C GLN A 320 -32.98 -30.46 36.43
N GLN A 321 -33.58 -29.35 35.98
CA GLN A 321 -33.60 -28.97 34.57
C GLN A 321 -33.05 -27.54 34.47
N ALA A 322 -32.02 -27.39 33.64
CA ALA A 322 -31.40 -26.10 33.34
C ALA A 322 -31.95 -25.53 32.02
N THR A 323 -31.52 -24.29 31.71
CA THR A 323 -31.91 -23.45 30.56
C THR A 323 -33.26 -22.71 30.69
N PRO A 324 -33.48 -21.61 29.97
CA PRO A 324 -32.57 -20.47 29.77
C PRO A 324 -33.25 -19.12 30.12
N ARG A 325 -32.48 -18.04 30.36
CA ARG A 325 -33.06 -16.70 30.59
C ARG A 325 -33.25 -15.91 29.29
N GLN A 326 -34.45 -15.35 29.12
CA GLN A 326 -34.81 -14.36 28.09
C GLN A 326 -35.70 -13.24 28.67
N HIS A 327 -35.41 -12.01 28.23
CA HIS A 327 -36.26 -10.81 28.05
C HIS A 327 -37.12 -10.18 29.20
N ALA A 328 -36.76 -8.91 29.48
CA ALA A 328 -37.56 -7.66 29.37
C ALA A 328 -38.66 -7.22 30.40
N GLU A 329 -38.68 -5.89 30.63
CA GLU A 329 -39.78 -4.98 31.10
C GLU A 329 -40.30 -5.14 32.57
N ALA A 330 -40.81 -4.10 33.28
CA ALA A 330 -41.21 -2.72 32.93
C ALA A 330 -41.05 -1.66 34.08
N ASP A 331 -41.06 -0.37 33.70
CA ASP A 331 -41.59 0.88 34.33
C ASP A 331 -41.56 1.19 35.86
N PHE A 332 -41.05 2.39 36.24
CA PHE A 332 -41.85 3.63 36.44
C PHE A 332 -41.00 4.91 36.71
N ALA A 333 -41.64 6.09 36.73
CA ALA A 333 -41.12 7.48 36.85
C ALA A 333 -40.35 7.80 38.17
N ASP A 334 -39.62 8.92 38.38
CA ASP A 334 -39.96 10.33 38.07
C ASP A 334 -38.74 11.32 38.00
N ALA A 335 -39.00 12.62 37.74
CA ALA A 335 -38.11 13.61 37.11
C ALA A 335 -37.05 14.36 37.98
N PRO A 336 -36.01 14.97 37.36
CA PRO A 336 -34.99 15.81 38.03
C PRO A 336 -35.25 17.34 37.94
N PRO A 337 -34.67 18.15 38.84
CA PRO A 337 -34.88 19.61 38.88
C PRO A 337 -33.97 20.43 37.94
N THR A 338 -34.50 21.60 37.56
CA THR A 338 -34.01 22.52 36.52
C THR A 338 -32.98 23.57 36.97
N LYS A 339 -32.25 24.16 36.01
CA LYS A 339 -31.86 25.60 35.89
C LYS A 339 -31.06 25.80 34.59
N ARG A 340 -31.14 26.90 33.81
CA ARG A 340 -32.15 27.94 33.52
C ARG A 340 -31.63 28.65 32.25
N ALA A 341 -32.45 29.10 31.30
CA ALA A 341 -31.99 29.57 29.98
C ALA A 341 -32.52 30.97 29.57
N LYS A 342 -31.93 31.50 28.48
CA LYS A 342 -32.33 32.66 27.62
C LYS A 342 -31.91 34.08 28.05
N PRO A 343 -31.86 35.09 27.13
CA PRO A 343 -32.31 35.08 25.72
C PRO A 343 -31.27 35.49 24.64
N SER A 344 -31.73 35.49 23.38
CA SER A 344 -31.07 35.88 22.13
C SER A 344 -31.06 37.39 21.86
N GLN A 345 -30.13 37.87 21.01
CA GLN A 345 -30.34 39.02 20.12
C GLN A 345 -29.34 39.06 18.94
N ALA A 346 -29.79 39.64 17.82
CA ALA A 346 -29.05 40.02 16.60
C ALA A 346 -29.93 41.08 15.86
N PRO A 347 -29.50 41.77 14.77
CA PRO A 347 -28.15 42.07 14.27
C PRO A 347 -27.90 43.59 14.04
N ALA A 348 -26.67 44.00 13.70
CA ALA A 348 -26.30 45.32 13.13
C ALA A 348 -24.86 45.26 12.57
N ALA A 349 -24.43 45.96 11.50
CA ALA A 349 -25.11 46.69 10.42
C ALA A 349 -24.13 46.84 9.21
N CYS A 350 -24.63 47.30 8.04
CA CYS A 350 -23.80 47.85 6.94
C CYS A 350 -23.05 49.14 7.40
N VAL A 351 -22.10 49.74 6.68
CA VAL A 351 -22.14 50.35 5.31
C VAL A 351 -20.70 50.49 4.71
N PRO A 352 -20.48 50.98 3.46
CA PRO A 352 -19.45 50.44 2.56
C PRO A 352 -18.39 51.47 2.13
N LEU A 353 -17.58 51.13 1.10
CA LEU A 353 -16.87 51.95 0.08
C LEU A 353 -15.73 51.08 -0.52
N ASP A 354 -15.36 51.11 -1.80
CA ASP A 354 -15.96 51.76 -2.97
C ASP A 354 -15.67 50.91 -4.23
N SER A 355 -16.47 51.06 -5.28
CA SER A 355 -16.36 50.36 -6.55
C SER A 355 -15.84 51.26 -7.66
N SER A 356 -14.64 50.98 -8.19
CA SER A 356 -14.39 50.98 -9.65
C SER A 356 -12.92 50.72 -10.01
N ARG A 357 -12.69 49.75 -10.91
CA ARG A 357 -12.08 49.99 -12.22
C ARG A 357 -11.96 48.68 -13.00
N THR A 358 -12.82 48.54 -14.00
CA THR A 358 -12.59 47.66 -15.15
C THR A 358 -11.37 48.16 -15.93
N ALA A 359 -10.40 47.28 -16.17
CA ALA A 359 -9.38 47.48 -17.21
C ALA A 359 -8.90 46.14 -17.75
N THR A 360 -9.32 45.81 -18.96
CA THR A 360 -8.73 44.77 -19.81
C THR A 360 -7.34 45.20 -20.28
N ALA A 361 -6.33 44.34 -20.15
CA ALA A 361 -5.15 44.37 -21.02
C ALA A 361 -4.44 43.00 -21.01
N ALA A 362 -4.11 42.51 -22.20
CA ALA A 362 -3.14 41.42 -22.40
C ALA A 362 -1.75 42.04 -22.75
N PRO A 363 -0.75 41.24 -23.12
CA PRO A 363 0.54 41.16 -22.41
C PRO A 363 1.55 42.24 -22.82
N ALA A 364 2.57 42.44 -21.97
CA ALA A 364 3.71 43.29 -22.30
C ALA A 364 5.07 42.66 -21.89
N ALA A 365 5.97 42.61 -22.88
CA ALA A 365 7.43 42.57 -22.81
C ALA A 365 8.17 41.35 -22.21
N VAL A 366 9.31 41.06 -22.85
CA VAL A 366 10.31 40.04 -22.51
C VAL A 366 11.58 40.78 -22.10
N ASP A 367 12.24 40.36 -21.01
CA ASP A 367 13.69 40.08 -20.95
C ASP A 367 14.25 40.05 -19.52
N ALA A 368 14.42 38.83 -19.03
CA ALA A 368 15.43 38.42 -18.05
C ALA A 368 15.61 36.89 -18.23
N PRO A 369 16.79 36.30 -17.97
CA PRO A 369 16.90 34.84 -17.92
C PRO A 369 15.93 34.33 -16.85
N ALA A 370 14.90 33.61 -17.28
CA ALA A 370 13.72 33.35 -16.46
C ALA A 370 14.10 32.66 -15.15
N GLN A 371 14.08 33.41 -14.04
CA GLN A 371 14.12 32.82 -12.71
C GLN A 371 12.92 31.88 -12.62
N LEU A 372 13.18 30.58 -12.41
CA LEU A 372 12.14 29.58 -12.25
C LEU A 372 11.13 30.10 -11.20
N PRO A 373 9.82 30.02 -11.47
CA PRO A 373 8.81 30.59 -10.59
C PRO A 373 8.97 30.01 -9.19
N ARG A 374 9.00 30.88 -8.17
CA ARG A 374 9.13 30.44 -6.78
C ARG A 374 7.91 29.60 -6.43
N MET A 375 8.12 28.41 -5.86
CA MET A 375 7.05 27.46 -5.59
C MET A 375 6.86 27.23 -4.09
N VAL A 376 5.59 27.08 -3.68
CA VAL A 376 5.18 26.55 -2.38
C VAL A 376 4.51 25.21 -2.62
N LEU A 377 5.22 24.11 -2.30
CA LEU A 377 4.71 22.75 -2.47
C LEU A 377 4.13 22.24 -1.14
N ILE A 378 2.81 22.13 -1.10
CA ILE A 378 2.02 21.73 0.05
C ILE A 378 1.82 20.21 0.02
N LEU A 379 2.52 19.49 0.91
CA LEU A 379 2.42 18.03 0.97
C LEU A 379 1.19 17.61 1.76
N CYS A 380 0.39 16.70 1.22
CA CYS A 380 -0.86 16.23 1.81
C CYS A 380 -0.83 14.70 1.99
N GLY A 381 -1.38 14.19 3.08
CA GLY A 381 -1.55 12.75 3.34
C GLY A 381 -1.07 12.29 4.72
N PRO A 382 -1.36 11.03 5.11
CA PRO A 382 -1.17 10.56 6.49
C PRO A 382 0.30 10.33 6.88
N PRO A 383 0.64 10.19 8.17
CA PRO A 383 1.95 9.71 8.59
C PRO A 383 2.27 8.33 7.96
N GLY A 384 3.55 8.04 7.71
CA GLY A 384 3.97 6.82 6.97
C GLY A 384 3.81 6.89 5.45
N SER A 385 3.20 7.95 4.88
CA SER A 385 2.99 8.08 3.43
C SER A 385 4.23 8.44 2.58
N GLY A 386 5.36 8.79 3.20
CA GLY A 386 6.62 9.08 2.50
C GLY A 386 6.97 10.56 2.29
N LYS A 387 6.10 11.51 2.66
CA LYS A 387 6.32 12.98 2.52
C LYS A 387 7.72 13.45 2.90
N SER A 388 8.19 13.09 4.10
CA SER A 388 9.48 13.56 4.64
C SER A 388 10.68 12.99 3.88
N THR A 389 10.58 11.75 3.42
CA THR A 389 11.57 11.14 2.51
C THR A 389 11.59 11.85 1.17
N PHE A 390 10.42 12.19 0.62
CA PHE A 390 10.31 12.98 -0.60
C PHE A 390 10.93 14.39 -0.44
N CYS A 391 10.70 15.07 0.69
CA CYS A 391 11.36 16.36 0.96
C CYS A 391 12.88 16.25 0.94
N GLN A 392 13.45 15.25 1.62
CA GLN A 392 14.89 15.02 1.68
C GLN A 392 15.47 14.74 0.29
N GLN A 393 14.82 13.87 -0.48
CA GLN A 393 15.25 13.53 -1.84
C GLN A 393 15.13 14.72 -2.81
N LEU A 394 14.03 15.47 -2.79
CA LEU A 394 13.84 16.63 -3.65
C LEU A 394 14.86 17.74 -3.34
N ALA A 395 15.12 18.00 -2.05
CA ALA A 395 16.14 18.98 -1.65
C ALA A 395 17.57 18.56 -2.02
N ALA A 396 17.85 17.25 -2.10
CA ALA A 396 19.16 16.72 -2.48
C ALA A 396 19.36 16.60 -4.01
N LEU A 397 18.28 16.42 -4.78
CA LEU A 397 18.34 16.17 -6.23
C LEU A 397 18.02 17.40 -7.10
N SER A 398 17.39 18.44 -6.54
CA SER A 398 17.02 19.63 -7.30
C SER A 398 18.17 20.62 -7.42
N ALA A 399 18.33 21.23 -8.60
CA ALA A 399 19.22 22.37 -8.81
C ALA A 399 18.67 23.68 -8.18
N SER A 400 17.40 23.71 -7.79
CA SER A 400 16.77 24.85 -7.13
C SER A 400 16.93 24.76 -5.61
N SER A 401 17.06 25.90 -4.92
CA SER A 401 17.10 25.93 -3.46
C SER A 401 15.71 25.61 -2.87
N TRP A 402 15.63 24.58 -2.02
CA TRP A 402 14.40 24.17 -1.33
C TRP A 402 14.55 24.22 0.19
N VAL A 403 13.59 24.83 0.88
CA VAL A 403 13.51 24.86 2.35
C VAL A 403 12.32 24.05 2.84
N ARG A 404 12.59 23.04 3.66
CA ARG A 404 11.57 22.23 4.32
C ARG A 404 11.05 22.93 5.59
N VAL A 405 9.74 23.18 5.61
CA VAL A 405 9.01 23.75 6.74
C VAL A 405 8.12 22.65 7.32
N ASN A 406 8.45 22.19 8.53
CA ASN A 406 7.68 21.21 9.30
C ASN A 406 7.36 21.79 10.69
N GLN A 407 6.13 21.59 11.17
CA GLN A 407 5.71 22.04 12.50
C GLN A 407 6.37 21.25 13.63
N ASP A 408 6.64 19.96 13.43
CA ASP A 408 7.26 19.12 14.46
C ASP A 408 8.68 19.60 14.83
N THR A 409 9.38 20.28 13.90
CA THR A 409 10.75 20.79 14.06
C THR A 409 10.86 22.33 14.15
N ALA A 410 9.76 23.07 14.00
CA ALA A 410 9.78 24.54 13.99
C ALA A 410 9.93 25.21 15.38
N GLY A 411 9.87 24.43 16.47
CA GLY A 411 10.06 24.95 17.83
C GLY A 411 11.52 24.88 18.30
N LYS A 412 11.85 25.62 19.36
CA LYS A 412 13.18 25.61 19.99
C LYS A 412 13.31 24.44 20.97
N ASN A 413 14.54 23.96 21.17
CA ASN A 413 14.92 22.95 22.15
C ASN A 413 14.11 21.64 22.05
N GLY A 414 13.89 21.14 20.82
CA GLY A 414 13.19 19.87 20.57
C GLY A 414 11.66 19.89 20.82
N LYS A 415 11.07 21.06 21.11
CA LYS A 415 9.62 21.20 21.24
C LYS A 415 8.95 21.39 19.88
N LYS A 416 7.72 20.90 19.72
CA LYS A 416 6.91 21.17 18.52
C LYS A 416 6.66 22.67 18.38
N GLY A 417 6.74 23.16 17.15
CA GLY A 417 6.46 24.56 16.81
C GLY A 417 4.97 24.86 16.66
N THR A 418 4.66 26.14 16.50
CA THR A 418 3.32 26.64 16.17
C THR A 418 3.13 26.78 14.67
N ARG A 419 1.86 26.81 14.22
CA ARG A 419 1.52 27.09 12.81
C ARG A 419 2.08 28.44 12.34
N ALA A 420 2.05 29.47 13.19
CA ALA A 420 2.63 30.78 12.90
C ALA A 420 4.16 30.72 12.69
N GLN A 421 4.89 29.88 13.43
CA GLN A 421 6.33 29.67 13.20
C GLN A 421 6.62 29.01 11.85
N CYS A 422 5.78 28.07 11.40
CA CYS A 422 5.88 27.51 10.05
C CYS A 422 5.66 28.58 8.97
N VAL A 423 4.62 29.40 9.10
CA VAL A 423 4.33 30.49 8.16
C VAL A 423 5.48 31.50 8.13
N ALA A 424 6.02 31.91 9.28
CA ALA A 424 7.18 32.80 9.36
C ALA A 424 8.45 32.20 8.72
N ALA A 425 8.70 30.90 8.89
CA ALA A 425 9.81 30.21 8.23
C ALA A 425 9.63 30.14 6.70
N ALA A 426 8.40 29.92 6.23
CA ALA A 426 8.07 29.92 4.81
C ALA A 426 8.22 31.32 4.18
N ILE A 427 7.74 32.39 4.85
CA ILE A 427 7.96 33.79 4.45
C ILE A 427 9.46 34.05 4.26
N LYS A 428 10.27 33.73 5.29
CA LYS A 428 11.72 33.98 5.27
C LYS A 428 12.42 33.24 4.12
N ALA A 429 12.02 32.00 3.84
CA ALA A 429 12.59 31.20 2.75
C ALA A 429 12.23 31.76 1.36
N LEU A 430 10.96 32.15 1.14
CA LEU A 430 10.50 32.74 -0.13
C LEU A 430 11.13 34.12 -0.39
N GLN A 431 11.31 34.92 0.67
CA GLN A 431 12.04 36.20 0.61
C GLN A 431 13.53 36.02 0.29
N ALA A 432 14.15 34.94 0.78
CA ALA A 432 15.51 34.55 0.41
C ALA A 432 15.65 33.93 -0.99
N GLY A 433 14.54 33.78 -1.74
CA GLY A 433 14.52 33.24 -3.10
C GLY A 433 14.43 31.71 -3.21
N SER A 434 14.32 30.99 -2.08
CA SER A 434 14.12 29.54 -2.07
C SER A 434 12.66 29.15 -2.33
N CYS A 435 12.45 27.97 -2.92
CA CYS A 435 11.16 27.30 -2.92
C CYS A 435 10.89 26.65 -1.54
N VAL A 436 9.61 26.47 -1.19
CA VAL A 436 9.20 25.96 0.13
C VAL A 436 8.48 24.62 0.02
N LEU A 437 8.86 23.67 0.89
CA LEU A 437 8.17 22.40 1.12
C LEU A 437 7.43 22.45 2.44
N VAL A 438 6.09 22.42 2.41
CA VAL A 438 5.27 22.37 3.62
C VAL A 438 5.00 20.91 3.99
N ASP A 439 5.88 20.32 4.79
CA ASP A 439 5.77 18.92 5.23
C ASP A 439 4.95 18.83 6.52
N ARG A 440 3.63 18.73 6.34
CA ARG A 440 2.63 18.45 7.38
C ARG A 440 1.62 17.46 6.79
N CYS A 441 0.56 17.10 7.52
CA CYS A 441 -0.50 16.24 6.95
C CYS A 441 -1.46 17.00 6.01
N ASN A 442 -1.70 18.29 6.27
CA ASN A 442 -2.45 19.25 5.44
C ASN A 442 -3.75 18.70 4.84
N PHE A 443 -4.50 17.92 5.63
CA PHE A 443 -5.58 17.07 5.11
C PHE A 443 -6.84 17.88 4.76
N ASP A 444 -7.12 18.97 5.46
CA ASP A 444 -8.26 19.86 5.21
C ASP A 444 -7.86 21.19 4.55
N VAL A 445 -8.87 21.87 3.98
CA VAL A 445 -8.72 23.18 3.31
C VAL A 445 -8.20 24.25 4.28
N GLN A 446 -8.67 24.25 5.54
CA GLN A 446 -8.24 25.23 6.54
C GLN A 446 -6.76 25.09 6.90
N GLN A 447 -6.15 23.90 6.80
CA GLN A 447 -4.71 23.71 6.99
C GLN A 447 -3.87 24.20 5.82
N ARG A 448 -4.43 24.21 4.61
CA ARG A 448 -3.76 24.64 3.37
C ARG A 448 -3.86 26.14 3.12
N ALA A 449 -4.98 26.76 3.51
CA ALA A 449 -5.31 28.16 3.27
C ALA A 449 -4.16 29.16 3.51
N ASP A 450 -3.52 29.17 4.69
CA ASP A 450 -2.43 30.11 4.99
C ASP A 450 -1.25 30.00 4.01
N PHE A 451 -0.92 28.79 3.58
CA PHE A 451 0.22 28.55 2.69
C PHE A 451 -0.11 28.94 1.25
N VAL A 452 -1.38 28.82 0.83
CA VAL A 452 -1.84 29.30 -0.48
C VAL A 452 -1.91 30.83 -0.49
N ALA A 453 -2.49 31.44 0.55
CA ALA A 453 -2.53 32.90 0.71
C ALA A 453 -1.12 33.51 0.78
N LEU A 454 -0.21 32.87 1.52
CA LEU A 454 1.21 33.25 1.57
C LEU A 454 1.87 33.21 0.19
N ALA A 455 1.64 32.15 -0.58
CA ALA A 455 2.23 32.02 -1.92
C ALA A 455 1.76 33.16 -2.83
N GLN A 456 0.45 33.43 -2.83
CA GLN A 456 -0.15 34.55 -3.59
C GLN A 456 0.43 35.92 -3.17
N GLN A 457 0.56 36.17 -1.86
CA GLN A 457 1.14 37.42 -1.33
C GLN A 457 2.61 37.65 -1.72
N LEU A 458 3.39 36.57 -1.91
CA LEU A 458 4.82 36.65 -2.26
C LEU A 458 5.11 36.33 -3.73
N GLY A 459 4.09 36.32 -4.60
CA GLY A 459 4.26 36.06 -6.04
C GLY A 459 4.73 34.65 -6.38
N ALA A 460 4.50 33.68 -5.49
CA ALA A 460 4.87 32.28 -5.64
C ALA A 460 3.68 31.40 -6.07
N GLN A 461 3.95 30.33 -6.80
CA GLN A 461 2.93 29.37 -7.21
C GLN A 461 2.69 28.33 -6.11
N ALA A 462 1.46 28.21 -5.63
CA ALA A 462 1.06 27.17 -4.67
C ALA A 462 0.68 25.89 -5.41
N HIS A 463 1.34 24.78 -5.07
CA HIS A 463 1.07 23.46 -5.63
C HIS A 463 0.74 22.47 -4.51
N ALA A 464 -0.14 21.50 -4.74
CA ALA A 464 -0.43 20.42 -3.79
C ALA A 464 0.11 19.07 -4.28
N LEU A 465 0.77 18.33 -3.39
CA LEU A 465 1.24 16.96 -3.64
C LEU A 465 0.59 15.98 -2.66
N VAL A 466 -0.32 15.15 -3.14
CA VAL A 466 -1.15 14.26 -2.32
C VAL A 466 -0.56 12.84 -2.34
N PHE A 467 -0.09 12.36 -1.19
CA PHE A 467 0.41 11.00 -1.03
C PHE A 467 -0.74 10.05 -0.67
N LYS A 468 -1.41 9.54 -1.70
CA LYS A 468 -2.53 8.60 -1.62
C LYS A 468 -2.01 7.16 -1.71
N LEU A 469 -1.32 6.71 -0.67
CA LEU A 469 -0.92 5.31 -0.50
C LEU A 469 -1.95 4.55 0.34
N PRO A 470 -2.06 3.21 0.21
CA PRO A 470 -2.95 2.41 1.05
C PRO A 470 -2.74 2.65 2.54
N VAL A 471 -3.80 2.98 3.27
CA VAL A 471 -3.72 3.38 4.70
C VAL A 471 -3.07 2.31 5.59
N ALA A 472 -3.30 1.03 5.30
CA ALA A 472 -2.66 -0.09 6.01
C ALA A 472 -1.12 -0.10 5.82
N LEU A 473 -0.63 0.22 4.62
CA LEU A 473 0.80 0.35 4.33
C LEU A 473 1.39 1.58 5.05
N CYS A 474 0.67 2.70 5.08
CA CYS A 474 1.06 3.88 5.87
C CYS A 474 1.13 3.56 7.36
N ALA A 475 0.16 2.82 7.90
CA ALA A 475 0.09 2.43 9.30
C ALA A 475 1.25 1.49 9.67
N GLN A 476 1.51 0.45 8.86
CA GLN A 476 2.65 -0.45 9.02
C GLN A 476 3.98 0.31 8.99
N ARG A 477 4.19 1.17 7.97
CA ARG A 477 5.39 2.01 7.86
C ARG A 477 5.54 2.94 9.06
N ALA A 478 4.45 3.50 9.58
CA ALA A 478 4.51 4.37 10.75
C ALA A 478 4.84 3.60 12.04
N GLN A 479 4.30 2.39 12.23
CA GLN A 479 4.64 1.54 13.37
C GLN A 479 6.11 1.11 13.39
N GLN A 480 6.71 0.91 12.22
CA GLN A 480 8.11 0.49 12.05
C GLN A 480 9.13 1.65 12.09
N ARG A 481 8.69 2.89 12.33
CA ARG A 481 9.60 4.03 12.49
C ARG A 481 10.39 3.96 13.80
N ILE A 482 11.56 4.58 13.77
CA ILE A 482 12.45 4.79 14.92
C ILE A 482 12.96 6.24 14.81
N ASN A 483 12.95 7.00 15.91
CA ASN A 483 13.45 8.38 16.00
C ASN A 483 12.81 9.37 15.00
N HIS A 484 11.53 9.23 14.70
CA HIS A 484 10.80 10.19 13.85
C HIS A 484 10.53 11.50 14.60
N GLU A 485 10.98 12.63 14.02
CA GLU A 485 10.93 13.99 14.59
C GLU A 485 9.58 14.40 15.22
N GLY A 486 8.45 13.93 14.66
CA GLY A 486 7.10 14.20 15.16
C GLY A 486 6.56 13.26 16.26
N GLY A 487 7.32 12.24 16.67
CA GLY A 487 6.91 11.23 17.67
C GLY A 487 5.83 10.23 17.22
N VAL A 488 5.53 10.17 15.92
CA VAL A 488 4.54 9.24 15.34
C VAL A 488 5.22 7.94 14.91
N GLU A 489 5.45 7.08 15.89
CA GLU A 489 6.14 5.79 15.74
C GLU A 489 5.67 4.71 16.74
N GLY A 490 6.11 3.47 16.53
CA GLY A 490 5.74 2.32 17.36
C GLY A 490 4.25 1.94 17.28
N PRO A 491 3.77 1.05 18.17
CA PRO A 491 2.41 0.50 18.10
C PRO A 491 1.29 1.56 18.09
N ARG A 492 1.52 2.69 18.77
CA ARG A 492 0.58 3.83 18.87
C ARG A 492 0.42 4.64 17.59
N ALA A 493 1.28 4.46 16.58
CA ALA A 493 1.22 5.22 15.34
C ALA A 493 0.04 4.81 14.43
N ALA A 494 -0.34 3.53 14.41
CA ALA A 494 -1.36 3.03 13.48
C ALA A 494 -2.75 3.65 13.69
N PRO A 495 -3.32 3.72 14.92
CA PRO A 495 -4.62 4.38 15.14
C PRO A 495 -4.66 5.83 14.64
N LEU A 496 -3.59 6.59 14.87
CA LEU A 496 -3.47 7.97 14.40
C LEU A 496 -3.41 8.06 12.86
N VAL A 497 -2.73 7.11 12.19
CA VAL A 497 -2.70 7.04 10.72
C VAL A 497 -4.09 6.76 10.15
N TYR A 498 -4.85 5.83 10.73
CA TYR A 498 -6.23 5.57 10.31
C TYR A 498 -7.13 6.80 10.54
N GLN A 499 -7.03 7.45 11.71
CA GLN A 499 -7.80 8.65 12.03
C GLN A 499 -7.52 9.80 11.04
N ILE A 500 -6.24 10.10 10.77
CA ILE A 500 -5.86 11.17 9.82
C ILE A 500 -6.30 10.83 8.40
N SER A 501 -6.27 9.55 8.00
CA SER A 501 -6.72 9.13 6.67
C SER A 501 -8.22 9.31 6.51
N ALA A 502 -9.03 8.90 7.51
CA ALA A 502 -10.48 9.11 7.49
C ALA A 502 -10.87 10.61 7.48
N LEU A 503 -10.11 11.46 8.18
CA LEU A 503 -10.29 12.92 8.13
C LEU A 503 -9.93 13.49 6.75
N ALA A 504 -8.87 12.98 6.10
CA ALA A 504 -8.49 13.38 4.74
C ALA A 504 -9.52 12.95 3.69
N GLU A 505 -10.06 11.72 3.80
CA GLU A 505 -11.13 11.23 2.93
C GLU A 505 -12.40 12.09 3.07
N LYS A 506 -12.79 12.44 4.30
CA LYS A 506 -13.92 13.34 4.56
C LYS A 506 -13.69 14.77 4.05
N ALA A 507 -12.46 15.27 4.08
CA ALA A 507 -12.11 16.61 3.62
C ALA A 507 -11.96 16.72 2.09
N GLY A 508 -11.82 15.59 1.39
CA GLY A 508 -11.64 15.54 -0.06
C GLY A 508 -10.22 15.88 -0.53
N LEU A 509 -9.99 15.73 -1.84
CA LEU A 509 -8.72 16.09 -2.47
C LEU A 509 -8.56 17.63 -2.57
N PRO A 510 -7.33 18.17 -2.54
CA PRO A 510 -7.10 19.58 -2.79
C PRO A 510 -7.56 19.99 -4.20
N THR A 511 -8.20 21.16 -4.31
CA THR A 511 -8.79 21.63 -5.57
C THR A 511 -8.24 23.00 -6.01
N ARG A 512 -8.37 23.33 -7.30
CA ARG A 512 -8.03 24.66 -7.82
C ARG A 512 -8.85 25.80 -7.19
N ALA A 513 -10.05 25.50 -6.69
CA ALA A 513 -10.89 26.47 -5.99
C ALA A 513 -10.26 27.01 -4.69
N GLU A 514 -9.27 26.31 -4.13
CA GLU A 514 -8.48 26.77 -2.98
C GLU A 514 -7.41 27.81 -3.34
N GLY A 515 -7.22 28.13 -4.62
CA GLY A 515 -6.15 29.01 -5.11
C GLY A 515 -4.85 28.28 -5.49
N LEU A 516 -4.89 26.95 -5.59
CA LEU A 516 -3.77 26.10 -6.03
C LEU A 516 -3.57 26.18 -7.56
N PHE A 517 -2.33 26.39 -7.99
CA PHE A 517 -1.93 26.40 -9.40
C PHE A 517 -2.04 25.00 -10.02
N SER A 518 -1.52 23.98 -9.33
CA SER A 518 -1.71 22.58 -9.72
C SER A 518 -1.77 21.64 -8.50
N MET A 519 -2.30 20.45 -8.75
CA MET A 519 -2.39 19.36 -7.79
C MET A 519 -1.91 18.08 -8.47
N MET A 520 -1.11 17.28 -7.76
CA MET A 520 -0.59 16.00 -8.21
C MET A 520 -0.86 14.95 -7.13
N VAL A 521 -1.25 13.73 -7.52
CA VAL A 521 -1.50 12.61 -6.60
C VAL A 521 -0.44 11.53 -6.81
N CYS A 522 0.39 11.30 -5.79
CA CYS A 522 1.31 10.16 -5.73
C CYS A 522 0.57 8.94 -5.17
N GLN A 523 0.49 7.87 -5.97
CA GLN A 523 -0.06 6.56 -5.61
C GLN A 523 1.06 5.52 -5.64
N SER A 524 0.80 4.28 -5.20
CA SER A 524 1.84 3.23 -5.19
C SER A 524 2.03 2.60 -6.56
N ASP A 525 3.28 2.38 -6.97
CA ASP A 525 3.65 1.64 -8.20
C ASP A 525 2.96 0.28 -8.37
N ALA A 526 2.55 -0.35 -7.27
CA ALA A 526 1.84 -1.63 -7.26
C ALA A 526 0.45 -1.57 -7.91
N GLU A 527 -0.23 -0.42 -7.85
CA GLU A 527 -1.54 -0.23 -8.48
C GLU A 527 -1.38 0.08 -9.98
N ASP A 528 -0.27 0.73 -10.38
CA ASP A 528 0.05 1.14 -11.75
C ASP A 528 0.80 0.08 -12.59
N VAL A 529 1.04 -1.13 -12.09
CA VAL A 529 1.78 -2.17 -12.84
C VAL A 529 1.12 -2.48 -14.18
N LEU A 530 -0.20 -2.66 -14.21
CA LEU A 530 -0.94 -2.96 -15.44
C LEU A 530 -0.93 -1.77 -16.42
N ARG A 531 -0.99 -0.54 -15.89
CA ARG A 531 -0.84 0.70 -16.68
C ARG A 531 0.52 0.75 -17.38
N LYS A 532 1.60 0.46 -16.67
CA LYS A 532 2.97 0.42 -17.24
C LYS A 532 3.11 -0.69 -18.31
N VAL A 533 2.51 -1.86 -18.09
CA VAL A 533 2.47 -2.96 -19.08
C VAL A 533 1.66 -2.57 -20.33
N ALA A 534 0.53 -1.89 -20.17
CA ALA A 534 -0.31 -1.48 -21.30
C ALA A 534 0.31 -0.37 -22.17
N MET A 535 0.96 0.62 -21.53
CA MET A 535 1.59 1.74 -22.23
C MET A 535 2.93 1.35 -22.85
N GLU A 536 3.75 0.58 -22.12
CA GLU A 536 5.13 0.23 -22.50
C GLU A 536 5.36 -1.30 -22.51
N PRO A 537 4.59 -2.09 -23.28
CA PRO A 537 4.63 -3.55 -23.20
C PRO A 537 6.03 -4.11 -23.51
N GLU A 538 6.73 -3.55 -24.50
CA GLU A 538 8.07 -4.00 -24.90
C GLU A 538 9.08 -4.04 -23.74
N ARG A 539 9.00 -3.07 -22.81
CA ARG A 539 9.87 -3.01 -21.62
C ARG A 539 9.53 -4.05 -20.55
N HIS A 540 8.36 -4.67 -20.63
CA HIS A 540 7.83 -5.63 -19.68
C HIS A 540 7.70 -7.05 -20.25
N SER A 541 7.97 -7.24 -21.55
CA SER A 541 7.91 -8.50 -22.28
C SER A 541 8.65 -9.66 -21.61
N SER A 542 9.85 -9.41 -21.09
CA SER A 542 10.66 -10.40 -20.36
C SER A 542 10.05 -10.86 -19.04
N LYS A 543 9.16 -10.07 -18.43
CA LYS A 543 8.47 -10.37 -17.17
C LYS A 543 7.16 -11.13 -17.39
N PHE A 544 6.55 -11.00 -18.57
CA PHE A 544 5.27 -11.61 -18.92
C PHE A 544 5.42 -12.52 -20.15
N PRO A 545 5.98 -13.74 -19.99
CA PRO A 545 6.10 -14.69 -21.09
C PRO A 545 4.72 -15.05 -21.66
N GLY A 546 4.64 -15.08 -22.99
CA GLY A 546 3.37 -15.28 -23.71
C GLY A 546 2.48 -14.03 -23.79
N MET A 547 2.99 -12.85 -23.47
CA MET A 547 2.28 -11.58 -23.69
C MET A 547 1.95 -11.37 -25.17
N VAL A 548 0.72 -10.99 -25.48
CA VAL A 548 0.27 -10.62 -26.82
C VAL A 548 -0.07 -9.13 -26.86
N VAL A 549 0.66 -8.38 -27.67
CA VAL A 549 0.51 -6.93 -27.81
C VAL A 549 -0.38 -6.61 -29.00
N GLY A 550 -1.57 -6.07 -28.74
CA GLY A 550 -2.43 -5.46 -29.75
C GLY A 550 -2.35 -3.93 -29.73
N GLU A 551 -2.92 -3.30 -30.75
CA GLU A 551 -3.01 -1.84 -30.85
C GLU A 551 -3.77 -1.20 -29.67
N GLN A 552 -4.94 -1.74 -29.31
CA GLN A 552 -5.83 -1.19 -28.29
C GLN A 552 -5.79 -1.92 -26.94
N CYS A 553 -5.22 -3.13 -26.89
CA CYS A 553 -5.16 -3.94 -25.67
C CYS A 553 -3.91 -4.83 -25.64
N VAL A 554 -3.43 -5.16 -24.44
CA VAL A 554 -2.36 -6.14 -24.20
C VAL A 554 -2.93 -7.31 -23.40
N LEU A 555 -2.68 -8.54 -23.84
CA LEU A 555 -3.00 -9.75 -23.08
C LEU A 555 -1.74 -10.22 -22.33
N ILE A 556 -1.87 -10.52 -21.04
CA ILE A 556 -0.86 -11.20 -20.23
C ILE A 556 -1.47 -12.34 -19.41
N ASN A 557 -0.63 -13.28 -18.97
CA ASN A 557 -0.98 -14.21 -17.89
C ASN A 557 -1.00 -13.45 -16.54
N ASP A 558 -2.00 -13.67 -15.68
CA ASP A 558 -2.03 -13.14 -14.32
C ASP A 558 -0.87 -13.75 -13.52
N ALA A 559 -0.03 -12.92 -12.91
CA ALA A 559 1.13 -13.37 -12.13
C ALA A 559 0.77 -14.11 -10.82
N TYR A 560 -0.50 -14.01 -10.40
CA TYR A 560 -1.07 -14.67 -9.22
C TYR A 560 -2.38 -15.37 -9.59
N PRO A 561 -2.38 -16.32 -10.54
CA PRO A 561 -3.58 -16.82 -11.20
C PRO A 561 -4.56 -17.43 -10.19
N LYS A 562 -5.88 -17.20 -10.32
CA LYS A 562 -6.87 -17.69 -9.34
C LYS A 562 -7.53 -19.03 -9.72
N ALA A 563 -7.18 -19.57 -10.88
CA ALA A 563 -7.54 -20.87 -11.42
C ALA A 563 -6.35 -21.44 -12.21
N LYS A 564 -6.48 -22.63 -12.82
CA LYS A 564 -5.46 -23.23 -13.71
C LYS A 564 -5.03 -22.29 -14.83
N CYS A 565 -5.99 -21.62 -15.47
CA CYS A 565 -5.73 -20.61 -16.50
C CYS A 565 -6.37 -19.29 -16.10
N HIS A 566 -5.57 -18.22 -16.03
CA HIS A 566 -6.06 -16.88 -15.72
C HIS A 566 -5.25 -15.83 -16.49
N GLY A 567 -5.88 -15.25 -17.50
CA GLY A 567 -5.33 -14.16 -18.31
C GLY A 567 -5.99 -12.82 -17.96
N LEU A 568 -5.28 -11.73 -18.26
CA LEU A 568 -5.75 -10.35 -18.18
C LEU A 568 -5.63 -9.71 -19.56
N VAL A 569 -6.74 -9.27 -20.14
CA VAL A 569 -6.73 -8.39 -21.32
C VAL A 569 -6.84 -6.96 -20.80
N ILE A 570 -5.78 -6.17 -20.97
CA ILE A 570 -5.62 -4.83 -20.40
C ILE A 570 -5.80 -3.80 -21.52
N ALA A 571 -6.67 -2.80 -21.33
CA ALA A 571 -6.84 -1.70 -22.27
C ALA A 571 -5.57 -0.85 -22.35
N ARG A 572 -5.24 -0.31 -23.54
CA ARG A 572 -4.11 0.61 -23.76
C ARG A 572 -4.52 2.10 -23.76
N ASP A 573 -5.72 2.39 -23.26
CA ASP A 573 -6.24 3.74 -23.11
C ASP A 573 -5.70 4.40 -21.82
N PRO A 574 -4.99 5.54 -21.88
CA PRO A 574 -4.38 6.17 -20.71
C PRO A 574 -5.38 6.90 -19.80
N GLU A 575 -6.64 7.09 -20.19
CA GLU A 575 -7.66 7.74 -19.37
C GLU A 575 -8.57 6.73 -18.66
N LEU A 576 -8.54 5.47 -19.09
CA LEU A 576 -9.43 4.39 -18.64
C LEU A 576 -8.78 3.49 -17.56
N ASP A 577 -8.83 3.98 -16.33
CA ASP A 577 -8.30 3.34 -15.12
C ASP A 577 -9.15 2.15 -14.62
N GLY A 578 -10.45 2.09 -14.93
CA GLY A 578 -11.36 1.06 -14.40
C GLY A 578 -12.79 1.07 -14.99
N PRO A 579 -13.64 0.11 -14.60
CA PRO A 579 -14.97 -0.06 -15.21
C PRO A 579 -15.97 1.06 -14.87
N ASP A 580 -15.78 1.81 -13.78
CA ASP A 580 -16.62 2.97 -13.43
C ASP A 580 -16.49 4.15 -14.41
N GLN A 581 -15.42 4.17 -15.21
CA GLN A 581 -15.20 5.16 -16.25
C GLN A 581 -15.76 4.74 -17.63
N LEU A 582 -16.22 3.49 -17.80
CA LEU A 582 -16.78 3.03 -19.08
C LEU A 582 -18.03 3.82 -19.50
N ARG A 583 -18.09 4.14 -20.79
CA ARG A 583 -19.18 4.85 -21.50
C ARG A 583 -19.46 4.16 -22.84
N THR A 584 -20.54 4.53 -23.53
CA THR A 584 -20.91 3.99 -24.85
C THR A 584 -19.80 4.05 -25.91
N GLU A 585 -18.98 5.09 -25.92
CA GLU A 585 -17.81 5.21 -26.82
C GLU A 585 -16.79 4.06 -26.66
N HIS A 586 -16.75 3.41 -25.50
CA HIS A 586 -15.85 2.30 -25.18
C HIS A 586 -16.37 0.93 -25.67
N LEU A 587 -17.58 0.83 -26.21
CA LEU A 587 -18.17 -0.45 -26.64
C LEU A 587 -17.32 -1.19 -27.68
N ALA A 588 -16.69 -0.46 -28.61
CA ALA A 588 -15.80 -1.04 -29.61
C ALA A 588 -14.52 -1.62 -28.98
N LEU A 589 -13.97 -0.94 -27.97
CA LEU A 589 -12.83 -1.44 -27.18
C LEU A 589 -13.23 -2.69 -26.38
N LEU A 590 -14.41 -2.70 -25.76
CA LEU A 590 -14.90 -3.87 -25.02
C LEU A 590 -15.09 -5.09 -25.93
N GLN A 591 -15.63 -4.93 -27.14
CA GLN A 591 -15.68 -6.01 -28.14
C GLN A 591 -14.27 -6.50 -28.49
N ARG A 592 -13.32 -5.60 -28.80
CA ARG A 592 -11.91 -5.98 -29.09
C ARG A 592 -11.26 -6.75 -27.93
N MET A 593 -11.52 -6.35 -26.68
CA MET A 593 -11.02 -7.04 -25.49
C MET A 593 -11.66 -8.42 -25.31
N GLN A 594 -12.97 -8.53 -25.59
CA GLN A 594 -13.70 -9.80 -25.58
C GLN A 594 -13.11 -10.77 -26.62
N ASP A 595 -12.96 -10.34 -27.88
CA ASP A 595 -12.44 -11.17 -28.98
C ASP A 595 -11.04 -11.72 -28.69
N VAL A 596 -10.17 -10.90 -28.08
CA VAL A 596 -8.82 -11.32 -27.67
C VAL A 596 -8.87 -12.31 -26.51
N GLY A 597 -9.75 -12.10 -25.53
CA GLY A 597 -9.94 -13.02 -24.41
C GLY A 597 -10.52 -14.37 -24.83
N GLU A 598 -11.54 -14.37 -25.69
CA GLU A 598 -12.17 -15.59 -26.21
C GLU A 598 -11.20 -16.40 -27.07
N ARG A 599 -10.43 -15.75 -27.94
CA ARG A 599 -9.38 -16.41 -28.73
C ARG A 599 -8.34 -17.09 -27.83
N TRP A 600 -7.83 -16.38 -26.82
CA TRP A 600 -6.88 -16.96 -25.88
C TRP A 600 -7.48 -18.11 -25.06
N ALA A 601 -8.72 -17.97 -24.59
CA ALA A 601 -9.42 -19.04 -23.88
C ALA A 601 -9.59 -20.30 -24.75
N ALA A 602 -9.91 -20.12 -26.04
CA ALA A 602 -9.99 -21.21 -27.01
C ALA A 602 -8.61 -21.87 -27.24
N GLU A 603 -7.53 -21.09 -27.34
CA GLU A 603 -6.16 -21.61 -27.44
C GLU A 603 -5.75 -22.42 -26.20
N GLN A 604 -6.04 -21.93 -24.99
CA GLN A 604 -5.78 -22.67 -23.74
C GLN A 604 -6.59 -23.98 -23.70
N LYS A 605 -7.87 -23.92 -24.08
CA LYS A 605 -8.78 -25.09 -24.12
C LYS A 605 -8.39 -26.10 -25.20
N ALA A 606 -7.82 -25.66 -26.32
CA ALA A 606 -7.26 -26.53 -27.35
C ALA A 606 -5.96 -27.22 -26.90
N ALA A 607 -5.09 -26.49 -26.19
CA ALA A 607 -3.87 -27.04 -25.58
C ALA A 607 -4.16 -28.01 -24.43
N ASN A 608 -5.24 -27.78 -23.67
CA ASN A 608 -5.70 -28.68 -22.61
C ASN A 608 -7.24 -28.81 -22.61
N PRO A 609 -7.78 -29.83 -23.34
CA PRO A 609 -9.22 -30.09 -23.41
C PRO A 609 -9.89 -30.37 -22.06
N ALA A 610 -9.14 -30.75 -21.02
CA ALA A 610 -9.67 -31.04 -19.68
C ALA A 610 -9.88 -29.79 -18.81
N LEU A 611 -9.53 -28.58 -19.28
CA LEU A 611 -9.84 -27.33 -18.57
C LEU A 611 -11.35 -27.11 -18.45
N GLU A 612 -11.79 -26.55 -17.33
CA GLU A 612 -13.17 -26.10 -17.18
C GLU A 612 -13.48 -24.89 -18.09
N PRO A 613 -14.75 -24.65 -18.47
CA PRO A 613 -15.15 -23.48 -19.24
C PRO A 613 -14.60 -22.18 -18.66
N PHE A 614 -14.22 -21.26 -19.54
CA PHE A 614 -13.77 -19.93 -19.16
C PHE A 614 -14.96 -18.99 -18.94
N LYS A 615 -14.73 -17.94 -18.16
CA LYS A 615 -15.59 -16.76 -18.12
C LYS A 615 -14.79 -15.47 -18.24
N LEU A 616 -15.43 -14.48 -18.84
CA LEU A 616 -14.85 -13.18 -19.14
C LEU A 616 -15.64 -12.09 -18.38
N GLY A 617 -14.94 -11.23 -17.65
CA GLY A 617 -15.59 -10.16 -16.90
C GLY A 617 -14.65 -9.29 -16.06
N PHE A 618 -15.24 -8.26 -15.46
CA PHE A 618 -14.57 -7.25 -14.66
C PHE A 618 -14.90 -7.42 -13.18
N HIS A 619 -13.99 -7.01 -12.30
CA HIS A 619 -14.33 -6.79 -10.90
C HIS A 619 -15.06 -5.45 -10.74
N ALA A 620 -16.19 -5.44 -10.03
CA ALA A 620 -16.99 -4.23 -9.77
C ALA A 620 -16.19 -3.12 -9.06
N ILE A 621 -15.21 -3.51 -8.22
CA ILE A 621 -14.14 -2.63 -7.75
C ILE A 621 -12.81 -3.30 -8.12
N PRO A 622 -12.06 -2.80 -9.13
CA PRO A 622 -10.79 -3.41 -9.50
C PRO A 622 -9.76 -3.24 -8.38
N SER A 623 -8.85 -4.21 -8.25
CA SER A 623 -7.77 -4.19 -7.23
C SER A 623 -6.45 -3.59 -7.75
N MET A 624 -6.40 -3.22 -9.02
CA MET A 624 -5.29 -2.57 -9.71
C MET A 624 -5.87 -1.51 -10.65
N ARG A 625 -5.08 -0.50 -10.97
CA ARG A 625 -5.42 0.55 -11.94
C ARG A 625 -5.12 0.06 -13.37
N GLN A 626 -5.71 0.74 -14.35
CA GLN A 626 -5.87 0.33 -15.75
C GLN A 626 -6.99 -0.70 -15.93
N LEU A 627 -7.94 -0.42 -16.83
CA LEU A 627 -9.03 -1.35 -17.14
C LEU A 627 -8.48 -2.70 -17.64
N HIS A 628 -8.86 -3.78 -16.95
CA HIS A 628 -8.46 -5.14 -17.27
C HIS A 628 -9.65 -6.10 -17.20
N LEU A 629 -9.87 -6.82 -18.30
CA LEU A 629 -10.81 -7.93 -18.41
C LEU A 629 -10.14 -9.20 -17.91
N HIS A 630 -10.72 -9.86 -16.91
CA HIS A 630 -10.28 -11.18 -16.50
C HIS A 630 -10.81 -12.24 -17.45
N VAL A 631 -9.93 -13.15 -17.88
CA VAL A 631 -10.26 -14.35 -18.66
C VAL A 631 -9.83 -15.54 -17.83
N ILE A 632 -10.77 -16.23 -17.17
CA ILE A 632 -10.45 -17.20 -16.12
C ILE A 632 -11.23 -18.52 -16.28
N SER A 633 -10.53 -19.65 -16.14
CA SER A 633 -11.14 -20.98 -16.14
C SER A 633 -11.89 -21.25 -14.82
N GLN A 634 -13.03 -21.95 -14.90
CA GLN A 634 -13.94 -22.11 -13.75
C GLN A 634 -13.64 -23.31 -12.82
N ASP A 635 -12.42 -23.86 -12.90
CA ASP A 635 -11.91 -24.83 -11.91
C ASP A 635 -11.58 -24.17 -10.57
N PHE A 636 -11.05 -22.94 -10.59
CA PHE A 636 -10.51 -22.24 -9.42
C PHE A 636 -9.45 -23.03 -8.63
N GLU A 637 -8.70 -23.92 -9.30
CA GLU A 637 -7.61 -24.69 -8.70
C GLU A 637 -6.30 -23.90 -8.78
N SER A 638 -5.94 -23.22 -7.69
CA SER A 638 -4.67 -22.47 -7.60
C SER A 638 -4.13 -22.33 -6.17
N ALA A 639 -2.81 -22.27 -6.05
CA ALA A 639 -2.09 -21.89 -4.83
C ALA A 639 -2.27 -20.41 -4.45
N CYS A 640 -2.53 -19.51 -5.41
CA CYS A 640 -2.73 -18.07 -5.18
C CYS A 640 -4.16 -17.73 -4.74
N LEU A 641 -5.10 -18.66 -4.87
CA LEU A 641 -6.47 -18.56 -4.34
C LEU A 641 -6.47 -18.84 -2.82
N LYS A 642 -6.02 -17.87 -2.00
CA LYS A 642 -5.75 -18.08 -0.56
C LYS A 642 -6.89 -17.70 0.38
N HIS A 643 -7.72 -16.70 0.06
CA HIS A 643 -8.59 -16.04 1.05
C HIS A 643 -10.02 -15.81 0.55
N LYS A 644 -10.95 -15.59 1.50
CA LYS A 644 -12.39 -15.35 1.25
C LYS A 644 -12.66 -14.28 0.18
N LYS A 645 -11.92 -13.17 0.23
CA LYS A 645 -11.98 -12.10 -0.79
C LYS A 645 -11.64 -12.61 -2.20
N HIS A 646 -10.64 -13.48 -2.36
CA HIS A 646 -10.25 -14.02 -3.67
C HIS A 646 -11.29 -14.99 -4.24
N TRP A 647 -12.03 -15.71 -3.39
CA TRP A 647 -13.13 -16.56 -3.86
C TRP A 647 -14.32 -15.71 -4.30
N ASN A 648 -14.79 -14.85 -3.38
CA ASN A 648 -16.00 -14.08 -3.57
C ASN A 648 -15.89 -13.07 -4.73
N SER A 649 -14.68 -12.56 -5.02
CA SER A 649 -14.49 -11.61 -6.12
C SER A 649 -14.80 -12.22 -7.50
N PHE A 650 -14.65 -13.54 -7.66
CA PHE A 650 -14.99 -14.24 -8.91
C PHE A 650 -16.31 -15.01 -8.87
N THR A 651 -16.86 -15.34 -7.69
CA THR A 651 -18.00 -16.26 -7.55
C THR A 651 -19.30 -15.61 -7.05
N THR A 652 -19.29 -14.28 -6.87
CA THR A 652 -20.47 -13.46 -6.57
C THR A 652 -20.70 -12.41 -7.67
N ALA A 653 -21.77 -11.63 -7.57
CA ALA A 653 -22.05 -10.49 -8.46
C ALA A 653 -20.98 -9.36 -8.41
N PHE A 654 -19.95 -9.49 -7.56
CA PHE A 654 -18.74 -8.67 -7.64
C PHE A 654 -17.97 -8.91 -8.96
N PHE A 655 -18.09 -10.10 -9.54
CA PHE A 655 -17.67 -10.38 -10.91
C PHE A 655 -18.80 -9.99 -11.87
N ARG A 656 -18.55 -8.99 -12.72
CA ARG A 656 -19.50 -8.49 -13.72
C ARG A 656 -19.12 -9.09 -15.09
N PRO A 657 -19.93 -10.02 -15.65
CA PRO A 657 -19.66 -10.61 -16.96
C PRO A 657 -19.57 -9.54 -18.05
N ILE A 658 -18.71 -9.73 -19.05
CA ILE A 658 -18.51 -8.72 -20.11
C ILE A 658 -19.77 -8.47 -20.95
N SER A 659 -20.61 -9.49 -21.19
CA SER A 659 -21.91 -9.35 -21.85
C SER A 659 -22.82 -8.39 -21.07
N ALA A 660 -23.06 -8.65 -19.79
CA ALA A 660 -23.89 -7.81 -18.93
C ALA A 660 -23.34 -6.37 -18.81
N VAL A 661 -22.01 -6.19 -18.78
CA VAL A 661 -21.38 -4.86 -18.79
C VAL A 661 -21.66 -4.10 -20.09
N ARG A 662 -21.65 -4.78 -21.24
CA ARG A 662 -21.96 -4.17 -22.54
C ARG A 662 -23.45 -3.83 -22.66
N GLU A 663 -24.33 -4.77 -22.34
CA GLU A 663 -25.79 -4.57 -22.36
C GLU A 663 -26.22 -3.38 -21.47
N GLU A 664 -25.60 -3.23 -20.28
CA GLU A 664 -25.85 -2.11 -19.37
C GLU A 664 -25.33 -0.78 -19.93
N LEU A 665 -24.14 -0.77 -20.57
CA LEU A 665 -23.60 0.43 -21.23
C LEU A 665 -24.43 0.84 -22.46
N GLU A 666 -24.89 -0.12 -23.25
CA GLU A 666 -25.78 0.11 -24.41
C GLU A 666 -27.13 0.68 -23.98
N ARG A 667 -27.67 0.24 -22.83
CA ARG A 667 -28.96 0.72 -22.28
C ARG A 667 -28.85 2.05 -21.52
N GLU A 668 -27.83 2.25 -20.69
CA GLU A 668 -27.79 3.32 -19.68
C GLU A 668 -26.64 4.32 -19.88
N GLY A 669 -25.74 4.09 -20.84
CA GLY A 669 -24.61 4.97 -21.13
C GLY A 669 -23.45 4.92 -20.12
N ARG A 670 -23.64 4.28 -18.97
CA ARG A 670 -22.68 4.15 -17.86
C ARG A 670 -23.04 2.93 -17.01
N LEU A 671 -22.09 2.42 -16.22
CA LEU A 671 -22.37 1.34 -15.27
C LEU A 671 -22.93 1.85 -13.93
N ALA A 672 -23.85 1.07 -13.36
CA ALA A 672 -24.32 1.19 -11.99
C ALA A 672 -23.42 0.36 -11.05
N LEU A 673 -22.44 1.02 -10.44
CA LEU A 673 -21.48 0.42 -9.51
C LEU A 673 -21.58 1.05 -8.11
N ASP A 674 -22.42 0.46 -7.26
CA ASP A 674 -22.44 0.76 -5.83
C ASP A 674 -21.24 0.09 -5.13
N LYS A 675 -20.32 0.91 -4.63
CA LYS A 675 -19.09 0.44 -3.98
C LYS A 675 -19.37 -0.20 -2.61
N ALA A 676 -20.37 0.26 -1.87
CA ALA A 676 -20.72 -0.30 -0.56
C ALA A 676 -21.36 -1.70 -0.71
N VAL A 677 -22.26 -1.88 -1.69
CA VAL A 677 -22.83 -3.19 -2.02
C VAL A 677 -21.75 -4.15 -2.51
N ALA A 678 -20.86 -3.69 -3.40
CA ALA A 678 -19.75 -4.51 -3.89
C ALA A 678 -18.80 -4.98 -2.76
N GLU A 679 -18.49 -4.12 -1.78
CA GLU A 679 -17.70 -4.53 -0.61
C GLU A 679 -18.41 -5.55 0.29
N GLN A 680 -19.74 -5.51 0.39
CA GLN A 680 -20.51 -6.51 1.14
C GLN A 680 -20.45 -7.89 0.47
N LEU A 681 -20.50 -7.95 -0.87
CA LEU A 681 -20.36 -9.21 -1.62
C LEU A 681 -19.02 -9.91 -1.36
N LEU A 682 -17.93 -9.15 -1.16
CA LEU A 682 -16.63 -9.72 -0.77
C LEU A 682 -16.64 -10.34 0.64
N LYS A 683 -17.54 -9.91 1.53
CA LYS A 683 -17.69 -10.39 2.91
C LYS A 683 -18.69 -11.55 3.03
N ALA A 684 -19.56 -11.76 2.04
CA ALA A 684 -20.58 -12.81 1.98
C ALA A 684 -20.01 -14.24 2.13
N ASP A 685 -20.81 -15.20 2.61
CA ASP A 685 -20.31 -16.54 2.93
C ASP A 685 -19.71 -17.32 1.76
N LEU A 686 -18.69 -18.12 2.07
CA LEU A 686 -18.05 -18.99 1.09
C LEU A 686 -19.05 -20.04 0.63
N ARG A 687 -19.42 -19.97 -0.65
CA ARG A 687 -20.34 -20.92 -1.28
C ARG A 687 -19.71 -21.51 -2.53
N CYS A 688 -19.92 -22.80 -2.75
CA CYS A 688 -19.53 -23.45 -3.99
C CYS A 688 -20.21 -22.78 -5.19
N HIS A 689 -19.46 -22.47 -6.24
CA HIS A 689 -20.00 -21.78 -7.42
C HIS A 689 -20.90 -22.68 -8.29
N ARG A 690 -20.89 -24.00 -8.08
CA ARG A 690 -21.73 -25.00 -8.74
C ARG A 690 -23.02 -25.27 -7.96
N CYS A 691 -22.90 -25.88 -6.79
CA CYS A 691 -24.04 -26.36 -5.99
C CYS A 691 -24.53 -25.37 -4.90
N ARG A 692 -23.89 -24.20 -4.75
CA ARG A 692 -24.19 -23.16 -3.74
C ARG A 692 -24.08 -23.58 -2.26
N ALA A 693 -23.62 -24.82 -1.98
CA ALA A 693 -23.33 -25.31 -0.64
C ALA A 693 -22.36 -24.38 0.10
N ALA A 694 -22.66 -24.08 1.36
CA ALA A 694 -21.84 -23.20 2.19
C ALA A 694 -20.66 -23.95 2.82
N CYS A 695 -19.50 -23.32 2.86
CA CYS A 695 -18.28 -23.86 3.46
C CYS A 695 -17.77 -22.89 4.54
N LYS A 696 -17.35 -23.39 5.70
CA LYS A 696 -16.88 -22.53 6.81
C LYS A 696 -15.49 -21.94 6.56
N THR A 697 -14.64 -22.61 5.78
CA THR A 697 -13.22 -22.24 5.59
C THR A 697 -12.77 -22.42 4.13
N MET A 698 -11.70 -21.73 3.73
CA MET A 698 -11.11 -21.85 2.39
C MET A 698 -10.60 -23.27 2.07
N PRO A 699 -9.93 -24.01 2.98
CA PRO A 699 -9.54 -25.40 2.71
C PRO A 699 -10.74 -26.32 2.47
N ALA A 700 -11.79 -26.22 3.30
CA ALA A 700 -13.02 -27.00 3.12
C ALA A 700 -13.71 -26.69 1.79
N LEU A 701 -13.73 -25.41 1.39
CA LEU A 701 -14.24 -24.98 0.08
C LEU A 701 -13.44 -25.59 -1.07
N LYS A 702 -12.10 -25.55 -1.02
CA LYS A 702 -11.25 -26.13 -2.08
C LYS A 702 -11.45 -27.63 -2.23
N ALA A 703 -11.45 -28.37 -1.12
CA ALA A 703 -11.69 -29.81 -1.11
C ALA A 703 -13.09 -30.16 -1.65
N HIS A 704 -14.10 -29.34 -1.30
CA HIS A 704 -15.44 -29.49 -1.87
C HIS A 704 -15.47 -29.21 -3.38
N THR A 705 -14.85 -28.13 -3.86
CA THR A 705 -14.91 -27.74 -5.27
C THR A 705 -14.20 -28.71 -6.19
N SER A 706 -13.10 -29.33 -5.75
CA SER A 706 -12.43 -30.42 -6.50
C SER A 706 -13.25 -31.71 -6.59
N ALA A 707 -14.22 -31.92 -5.68
CA ALA A 707 -15.08 -33.10 -5.66
C ALA A 707 -16.52 -32.83 -6.18
N CYS A 708 -16.85 -31.58 -6.48
CA CYS A 708 -18.22 -31.17 -6.78
C CYS A 708 -18.62 -31.53 -8.23
N LYS A 709 -19.40 -32.60 -8.39
CA LYS A 709 -19.89 -33.08 -9.69
C LYS A 709 -21.11 -32.32 -10.25
N VAL A 710 -21.61 -31.30 -9.56
CA VAL A 710 -22.71 -30.47 -10.07
C VAL A 710 -22.19 -29.66 -11.26
N PRO A 711 -22.87 -29.66 -12.43
CA PRO A 711 -22.43 -28.88 -13.57
C PRO A 711 -22.40 -27.39 -13.25
N LEU A 712 -21.56 -26.64 -13.98
CA LEU A 712 -21.59 -25.19 -13.94
C LEU A 712 -22.97 -24.70 -14.41
N GLN A 713 -23.60 -23.83 -13.62
CA GLN A 713 -24.79 -23.10 -14.06
C GLN A 713 -24.36 -22.15 -15.17
N SER A 714 -25.02 -22.23 -16.32
CA SER A 714 -24.82 -21.38 -17.50
C SER A 714 -25.19 -19.91 -17.22
#